data_AF-A0A7K5M365-F1
#
_entry.id   AF-A0A7K5M365-F1
#
_cell.length_a   1.000
_cell.length_b   1.000
_cell.length_c   1.000
_cell.angle_alpha   90.00
_cell.angle_beta   90.00
_cell.angle_gamma   90.00
#
_symmetry.space_group_name_H-M   'P 1'
#
loop_
_entity.id
_entity.type
_entity.pdbx_description
1 polymer ?
#
loop_
_entity_poly.entity_id
_entity_poly.type
_entity_poly.pdbx_seq_one_letter_code
_entity_poly.pdbx_strand_id
1 'polypeptide(L)'
;GTLLNVSVSDHDRSDSLLLSWDEPEGGARGYFLALSPLGSGMLLQNGSAGPNTTSFWFHGLTPGTRYEIEVTAMLACRDTTSQTITAQTSPSPVLNLTLSSSSSSSLRAAWAHGHGRRDGYSLALWHSHSQSLLRNVSLLPSTSTFLFEGLQAGSEYALKVSTLAGPRQASTSVHQWTAPSIPTQLRLSPASSTSLVASWAGAAGAAWLHLELHNLLTQKVSMSLSARRGLSSYTFQHLHPGTHYWLGLSATAGPHTALGPNATAWTYPLSPDNVTLSSAEEQNSLEAHWSVPGGHRDFYLVTLQEGQDSAPTRNISVGGDNDHVTFHGLSPGQQYSVQVVVVAGPYRASAQSSAAWTEPRAPSAVSLSSQGSPHSLLASWEEASGEGYLLLLSLAEHPVHNSSLPRGVRSFTYEGLHPGTLYTFEVSTVAGPYTSSPQCISNWTYPLPPEQLTLSNGGHSTSLQASWRAASSGSTGYTGTLWETKSQEQVRNVTVSSDWTNVTLENLVPGRQYTLEMAAVAGPYRSPVRSATDWTYPLAPSGVTLTNTRRPMGLSAFWDKAAGDVDQFHLQLYSKSHAAQRNTSVGPNTHNFTFLGLSPGTQYFLKVTVLAGPYRSSSHFATEWTYPLSLANVSVQPGREPQELRVSWVESGGGRDHLVQLSVAESLSIIRNVSVPRGVTQLALQGLVPGSRYRVEIISQAGPHRISSQTAIGYTVPLAPRSLSASPMARALAVHWEAAPGHRDGYLLSVLQEGSSARPRNLEAGKDSTNVTVPQLEPGTCYLVRIWAVAGPYRSLPENITSCTVPAAPTNLSLTNPGSSSELYTSWNEPPGRRDHYHVTLYSLSTQSRIQVQTLSPDALNTSWTQLEAGSKFAVQVTAVKGSLEASSINVTQWTYPLAPVNLTLSSPSGSALVVSWAVLGRGAEGFVVDAHDTASGTPVGHTLLGGRARSHILRSLSPGTRYSVAVRATAGPFHASSPNLTHCTRECDALLA
;
A
#
# COMPACT_ATOMS: atom_id res chain seq x y z
N GLY A 1 -83.31 150.93 -120.68
CA GLY A 1 -83.86 149.73 -120.04
C GLY A 1 -82.73 148.93 -119.46
N THR A 2 -82.80 148.64 -118.17
CA THR A 2 -81.82 147.96 -117.30
C THR A 2 -81.82 146.43 -117.51
N LEU A 3 -80.68 145.76 -117.24
CA LEU A 3 -80.44 144.30 -117.31
C LEU A 3 -80.79 143.59 -115.98
N LEU A 4 -81.33 142.36 -116.04
CA LEU A 4 -81.73 141.49 -114.91
C LEU A 4 -80.54 141.03 -114.04
N ASN A 5 -80.75 140.67 -112.76
CA ASN A 5 -79.76 140.09 -111.84
C ASN A 5 -80.09 138.60 -111.59
N VAL A 6 -79.19 137.64 -111.84
CA VAL A 6 -79.45 136.17 -111.81
C VAL A 6 -78.52 135.41 -110.83
N SER A 7 -79.02 134.43 -110.07
CA SER A 7 -78.25 133.57 -109.10
C SER A 7 -78.67 132.08 -109.10
N VAL A 8 -77.79 131.16 -108.65
CA VAL A 8 -78.01 129.68 -108.61
C VAL A 8 -77.60 129.00 -107.29
N SER A 9 -78.38 128.02 -106.80
CA SER A 9 -78.03 127.16 -105.64
C SER A 9 -78.45 125.68 -105.81
N ASP A 10 -77.76 124.74 -105.14
CA ASP A 10 -78.01 123.28 -105.22
C ASP A 10 -78.56 122.66 -103.92
N HIS A 11 -78.55 123.38 -102.80
CA HIS A 11 -79.02 122.92 -101.47
C HIS A 11 -78.45 121.55 -101.04
N ASP A 12 -77.18 121.27 -101.35
CA ASP A 12 -76.51 119.97 -101.10
C ASP A 12 -77.18 118.75 -101.74
N ARG A 13 -78.10 118.98 -102.69
CA ARG A 13 -78.66 117.93 -103.52
C ARG A 13 -77.73 117.65 -104.68
N SER A 14 -77.60 116.36 -104.97
CA SER A 14 -76.70 115.89 -106.00
C SER A 14 -77.28 116.02 -107.41
N ASP A 15 -78.58 116.29 -107.58
CA ASP A 15 -79.29 116.10 -108.85
C ASP A 15 -80.19 117.28 -109.29
N SER A 16 -80.12 118.44 -108.64
CA SER A 16 -80.97 119.60 -108.98
C SER A 16 -80.29 120.94 -108.72
N LEU A 17 -80.63 121.97 -109.51
CA LEU A 17 -80.17 123.35 -109.37
C LEU A 17 -81.35 124.33 -109.45
N LEU A 18 -81.42 125.31 -108.55
CA LEU A 18 -82.40 126.40 -108.53
C LEU A 18 -81.78 127.65 -109.14
N LEU A 19 -82.42 128.21 -110.15
CA LEU A 19 -82.11 129.51 -110.74
C LEU A 19 -83.12 130.57 -110.25
N SER A 20 -82.66 131.80 -109.97
CA SER A 20 -83.50 132.92 -109.55
C SER A 20 -83.02 134.25 -110.14
N TRP A 21 -83.94 135.16 -110.48
CA TRP A 21 -83.66 136.44 -111.15
C TRP A 21 -84.68 137.56 -110.87
N ASP A 22 -84.31 138.84 -111.04
CA ASP A 22 -85.19 140.01 -110.79
C ASP A 22 -85.96 140.52 -112.04
N GLU A 23 -87.12 141.16 -111.88
CA GLU A 23 -87.96 141.68 -112.99
C GLU A 23 -87.43 143.01 -113.59
N PRO A 24 -87.38 143.20 -114.93
CA PRO A 24 -86.78 144.38 -115.56
C PRO A 24 -87.69 145.63 -115.55
N GLU A 25 -87.09 146.83 -115.39
CA GLU A 25 -87.79 148.12 -115.37
C GLU A 25 -88.44 148.44 -116.74
N GLY A 26 -89.78 148.40 -116.78
CA GLY A 26 -90.58 148.55 -118.00
C GLY A 26 -91.58 147.41 -118.23
N GLY A 27 -91.49 146.34 -117.42
CA GLY A 27 -92.38 145.18 -117.45
C GLY A 27 -92.01 144.21 -118.56
N ALA A 28 -91.69 142.96 -118.18
CA ALA A 28 -91.44 141.88 -119.14
C ALA A 28 -92.75 141.21 -119.54
N ARG A 29 -92.86 140.75 -120.80
CA ARG A 29 -93.98 139.91 -121.26
C ARG A 29 -93.76 138.41 -120.98
N GLY A 30 -92.53 138.01 -120.65
CA GLY A 30 -92.17 136.64 -120.29
C GLY A 30 -90.66 136.39 -120.41
N TYR A 31 -90.20 135.25 -119.87
CA TYR A 31 -88.80 134.83 -119.88
C TYR A 31 -88.62 133.48 -120.57
N PHE A 32 -87.51 133.28 -121.27
CA PHE A 32 -87.02 132.00 -121.73
C PHE A 32 -85.74 131.62 -120.99
N LEU A 33 -85.60 130.35 -120.63
CA LEU A 33 -84.55 129.79 -119.80
C LEU A 33 -83.92 128.62 -120.54
N ALA A 34 -82.60 128.51 -120.45
CA ALA A 34 -81.81 127.54 -121.17
C ALA A 34 -80.71 126.99 -120.26
N LEU A 35 -80.69 125.68 -119.98
CA LEU A 35 -79.61 125.04 -119.22
C LEU A 35 -78.83 124.08 -120.12
N SER A 36 -77.52 124.17 -120.09
CA SER A 36 -76.59 123.28 -120.79
C SER A 36 -75.42 122.89 -119.88
N PRO A 37 -74.81 121.71 -120.04
CA PRO A 37 -73.55 121.39 -119.39
C PRO A 37 -72.47 122.34 -119.89
N LEU A 38 -71.73 122.91 -118.94
CA LEU A 38 -70.72 123.93 -119.22
C LEU A 38 -69.72 123.43 -120.29
N GLY A 39 -69.63 124.14 -121.41
CA GLY A 39 -68.71 123.83 -122.51
C GLY A 39 -69.22 122.85 -123.57
N SER A 40 -70.43 122.31 -123.45
CA SER A 40 -71.02 121.39 -124.45
C SER A 40 -71.80 122.10 -125.56
N GLY A 41 -72.27 123.33 -125.34
CA GLY A 41 -73.07 124.12 -126.27
C GLY A 41 -74.45 123.53 -126.62
N MET A 42 -74.74 122.31 -126.16
CA MET A 42 -75.97 121.59 -126.44
C MET A 42 -77.01 121.93 -125.38
N LEU A 43 -78.13 122.51 -125.81
CA LEU A 43 -79.21 122.86 -124.90
C LEU A 43 -79.79 121.59 -124.27
N LEU A 44 -79.71 121.47 -122.95
CA LEU A 44 -80.09 120.27 -122.22
C LEU A 44 -81.50 120.37 -121.66
N GLN A 45 -81.91 121.56 -121.22
CA GLN A 45 -83.30 121.87 -120.87
C GLN A 45 -83.66 123.29 -121.31
N ASN A 46 -84.87 123.48 -121.86
CA ASN A 46 -85.46 124.79 -122.05
C ASN A 46 -86.64 125.00 -121.09
N GLY A 47 -86.91 126.25 -120.76
CA GLY A 47 -88.04 126.67 -119.95
C GLY A 47 -88.58 127.99 -120.44
N SER A 48 -89.86 128.24 -120.21
CA SER A 48 -90.46 129.55 -120.38
C SER A 48 -91.22 129.91 -119.11
N ALA A 49 -90.96 131.09 -118.56
CA ALA A 49 -91.60 131.58 -117.35
C ALA A 49 -92.51 132.77 -117.68
N GLY A 50 -93.65 132.84 -116.97
CA GLY A 50 -94.61 133.92 -117.13
C GLY A 50 -94.02 135.28 -116.71
N PRO A 51 -94.68 136.39 -117.06
CA PRO A 51 -94.16 137.74 -116.83
C PRO A 51 -93.85 138.03 -115.35
N ASN A 52 -94.64 137.49 -114.41
CA ASN A 52 -94.49 137.72 -112.97
C ASN A 52 -93.59 136.69 -112.25
N THR A 53 -92.80 135.89 -112.97
CA THR A 53 -92.00 134.80 -112.40
C THR A 53 -90.51 135.15 -112.36
N THR A 54 -89.90 134.98 -111.18
CA THR A 54 -88.50 135.35 -110.87
C THR A 54 -87.60 134.16 -110.48
N SER A 55 -88.05 132.91 -110.65
CA SER A 55 -87.21 131.72 -110.36
C SER A 55 -87.67 130.44 -111.06
N PHE A 56 -86.77 129.46 -111.21
CA PHE A 56 -86.99 128.17 -111.89
C PHE A 56 -86.00 127.07 -111.46
N TRP A 57 -86.48 125.82 -111.31
CA TRP A 57 -85.64 124.66 -110.98
C TRP A 57 -85.29 123.80 -112.21
N PHE A 58 -84.05 123.36 -112.26
CA PHE A 58 -83.59 122.29 -113.15
C PHE A 58 -83.37 121.00 -112.35
N HIS A 59 -83.96 119.90 -112.80
CA HIS A 59 -83.92 118.59 -112.16
C HIS A 59 -83.36 117.52 -113.08
N GLY A 60 -82.87 116.42 -112.50
CA GLY A 60 -82.29 115.29 -113.25
C GLY A 60 -80.85 115.54 -113.66
N LEU A 61 -80.12 116.32 -112.86
CA LEU A 61 -78.73 116.67 -113.10
C LEU A 61 -77.78 115.60 -112.56
N THR A 62 -76.59 115.52 -113.15
CA THR A 62 -75.58 114.53 -112.78
C THR A 62 -74.81 115.01 -111.54
N PRO A 63 -74.68 114.21 -110.47
CA PRO A 63 -73.90 114.55 -109.27
C PRO A 63 -72.47 114.96 -109.55
N GLY A 64 -71.98 115.98 -108.85
CA GLY A 64 -70.63 116.51 -109.00
C GLY A 64 -70.37 117.30 -110.28
N THR A 65 -71.39 117.63 -111.09
CA THR A 65 -71.21 118.18 -112.46
C THR A 65 -71.56 119.67 -112.56
N ARG A 66 -70.85 120.41 -113.44
CA ARG A 66 -71.02 121.85 -113.66
C ARG A 66 -71.94 122.14 -114.85
N TYR A 67 -72.88 123.07 -114.65
CA TYR A 67 -73.89 123.48 -115.62
C TYR A 67 -73.84 125.00 -115.86
N GLU A 68 -74.25 125.43 -117.05
CA GLU A 68 -74.37 126.80 -117.54
C GLU A 68 -75.84 127.10 -117.88
N ILE A 69 -76.34 128.25 -117.44
CA ILE A 69 -77.76 128.59 -117.46
C ILE A 69 -77.94 130.01 -118.00
N GLU A 70 -78.69 130.16 -119.10
CA GLU A 70 -79.04 131.44 -119.71
C GLU A 70 -80.51 131.79 -119.45
N VAL A 71 -80.77 133.07 -119.14
CA VAL A 71 -82.10 133.66 -118.94
C VAL A 71 -82.29 134.80 -119.94
N THR A 72 -83.37 134.76 -120.71
CA THR A 72 -83.72 135.77 -121.72
C THR A 72 -85.08 136.38 -121.42
N ALA A 73 -85.17 137.70 -121.23
CA ALA A 73 -86.41 138.45 -120.99
C ALA A 73 -86.93 139.13 -122.27
N MET A 74 -88.25 139.12 -122.49
CA MET A 74 -88.91 139.84 -123.59
C MET A 74 -89.60 141.13 -123.14
N LEU A 75 -89.32 142.26 -123.78
CA LEU A 75 -89.85 143.60 -123.45
C LEU A 75 -90.87 144.10 -124.51
N ALA A 76 -91.59 145.20 -124.23
CA ALA A 76 -92.55 145.80 -125.17
C ALA A 76 -91.85 146.44 -126.39
N CYS A 77 -92.48 146.37 -127.59
CA CYS A 77 -91.93 146.78 -128.90
C CYS A 77 -90.85 145.86 -129.52
N ARG A 78 -90.83 144.57 -129.14
CA ARG A 78 -90.01 143.50 -129.77
C ARG A 78 -88.50 143.56 -129.47
N ASP A 79 -88.11 144.24 -128.40
CA ASP A 79 -86.76 144.19 -127.83
C ASP A 79 -86.61 143.05 -126.79
N THR A 80 -85.42 142.46 -126.68
CA THR A 80 -85.10 141.36 -125.74
C THR A 80 -83.74 141.54 -125.06
N THR A 81 -83.58 141.08 -123.81
CA THR A 81 -82.31 141.10 -123.04
C THR A 81 -81.99 139.71 -122.46
N SER A 82 -80.74 139.23 -122.49
CA SER A 82 -80.33 137.93 -121.89
C SER A 82 -79.09 138.01 -120.98
N GLN A 83 -78.94 137.04 -120.05
CA GLN A 83 -77.81 136.87 -119.13
C GLN A 83 -77.54 135.39 -118.79
N THR A 84 -76.26 135.01 -118.59
CA THR A 84 -75.82 133.62 -118.36
C THR A 84 -75.02 133.44 -117.05
N ILE A 85 -75.19 132.32 -116.32
CA ILE A 85 -74.51 131.95 -115.04
C ILE A 85 -74.14 130.44 -114.98
N THR A 86 -73.17 130.05 -114.13
CA THR A 86 -72.72 128.64 -113.97
C THR A 86 -72.80 128.13 -112.53
N ALA A 87 -73.06 126.82 -112.32
CA ALA A 87 -73.14 126.18 -110.98
C ALA A 87 -72.80 124.67 -110.98
N GLN A 88 -72.47 124.07 -109.81
CA GLN A 88 -72.07 122.65 -109.64
C GLN A 88 -72.95 121.92 -108.60
N THR A 89 -73.32 120.67 -108.87
CA THR A 89 -74.05 119.79 -107.91
C THR A 89 -73.11 119.04 -106.95
N SER A 90 -73.58 118.66 -105.75
CA SER A 90 -72.82 117.86 -104.76
C SER A 90 -72.55 116.40 -105.18
N PRO A 91 -71.44 115.75 -104.72
CA PRO A 91 -71.11 114.35 -105.03
C PRO A 91 -71.83 113.32 -104.14
N SER A 92 -71.87 112.06 -104.61
CA SER A 92 -72.45 110.92 -103.88
C SER A 92 -71.44 110.25 -102.92
N PRO A 93 -71.83 109.82 -101.69
CA PRO A 93 -70.95 109.13 -100.72
C PRO A 93 -70.57 107.70 -101.14
N VAL A 94 -69.60 107.08 -100.43
CA VAL A 94 -69.18 105.69 -100.68
C VAL A 94 -70.24 104.68 -100.21
N LEU A 95 -70.29 103.53 -100.89
CA LEU A 95 -71.20 102.42 -100.57
C LEU A 95 -70.41 101.25 -99.95
N ASN A 96 -71.05 100.40 -99.15
CA ASN A 96 -70.48 99.13 -98.63
C ASN A 96 -69.11 99.22 -97.91
N LEU A 97 -68.96 100.14 -96.95
CA LEU A 97 -67.73 100.27 -96.17
C LEU A 97 -67.53 99.11 -95.16
N THR A 98 -66.38 98.44 -95.19
CA THR A 98 -66.01 97.31 -94.30
C THR A 98 -64.60 97.45 -93.72
N LEU A 99 -64.37 96.88 -92.52
CA LEU A 99 -63.06 96.85 -91.82
C LEU A 99 -62.80 95.45 -91.21
N SER A 100 -61.71 94.79 -91.59
CA SER A 100 -61.37 93.40 -91.24
C SER A 100 -60.01 93.25 -90.56
N SER A 101 -59.89 92.30 -89.62
CA SER A 101 -58.65 92.04 -88.87
C SER A 101 -57.76 91.03 -89.57
N SER A 102 -56.47 91.33 -89.70
CA SER A 102 -55.50 90.51 -90.44
C SER A 102 -54.37 89.96 -89.57
N SER A 103 -54.06 90.61 -88.46
CA SER A 103 -53.06 90.15 -87.47
C SER A 103 -53.32 90.78 -86.11
N SER A 104 -52.46 90.50 -85.12
CA SER A 104 -52.44 91.23 -83.85
C SER A 104 -52.07 92.72 -84.01
N SER A 105 -51.73 93.21 -85.19
CA SER A 105 -51.31 94.62 -85.40
C SER A 105 -51.77 95.25 -86.72
N SER A 106 -52.76 94.70 -87.43
CA SER A 106 -53.20 95.26 -88.73
C SER A 106 -54.70 95.08 -89.05
N LEU A 107 -55.31 96.12 -89.63
CA LEU A 107 -56.72 96.17 -90.07
C LEU A 107 -56.85 96.61 -91.54
N ARG A 108 -57.73 95.95 -92.33
CA ARG A 108 -57.95 96.24 -93.76
C ARG A 108 -59.35 96.80 -94.01
N ALA A 109 -59.41 97.94 -94.70
CA ALA A 109 -60.62 98.66 -95.10
C ALA A 109 -60.97 98.47 -96.58
N ALA A 110 -62.26 98.39 -96.92
CA ALA A 110 -62.76 98.28 -98.30
C ALA A 110 -64.14 98.94 -98.49
N TRP A 111 -64.41 99.56 -99.65
CA TRP A 111 -65.66 100.24 -100.01
C TRP A 111 -65.92 100.26 -101.53
N ALA A 112 -67.15 100.58 -101.95
CA ALA A 112 -67.59 100.77 -103.34
C ALA A 112 -67.86 102.26 -103.67
N HIS A 113 -67.73 102.65 -104.93
CA HIS A 113 -67.85 104.05 -105.38
C HIS A 113 -69.32 104.51 -105.54
N GLY A 114 -69.61 105.78 -105.24
CA GLY A 114 -70.90 106.44 -105.53
C GLY A 114 -71.02 106.98 -106.96
N HIS A 115 -72.27 107.23 -107.42
CA HIS A 115 -72.57 107.69 -108.78
C HIS A 115 -72.23 109.17 -109.01
N GLY A 116 -71.90 109.53 -110.25
CA GLY A 116 -71.55 110.90 -110.67
C GLY A 116 -70.04 111.18 -110.69
N ARG A 117 -69.67 112.45 -110.90
CA ARG A 117 -68.28 112.89 -110.98
C ARG A 117 -67.69 113.08 -109.57
N ARG A 118 -66.48 112.57 -109.35
CA ARG A 118 -65.73 112.67 -108.08
C ARG A 118 -64.25 112.88 -108.35
N ASP A 119 -63.60 113.60 -107.44
CA ASP A 119 -62.20 113.98 -107.51
C ASP A 119 -61.31 113.15 -106.56
N GLY A 120 -61.88 112.52 -105.51
CA GLY A 120 -61.10 111.66 -104.59
C GLY A 120 -61.85 111.20 -103.35
N TYR A 121 -61.14 110.52 -102.44
CA TYR A 121 -61.63 110.10 -101.12
C TYR A 121 -60.75 110.62 -99.98
N SER A 122 -61.27 110.70 -98.76
CA SER A 122 -60.49 110.96 -97.53
C SER A 122 -60.89 109.97 -96.43
N LEU A 123 -59.93 109.23 -95.88
CA LEU A 123 -60.10 108.20 -94.85
C LEU A 123 -59.51 108.66 -93.53
N ALA A 124 -60.24 108.50 -92.43
CA ALA A 124 -59.77 108.78 -91.08
C ALA A 124 -60.01 107.56 -90.16
N LEU A 125 -58.97 107.05 -89.47
CA LEU A 125 -59.04 105.93 -88.53
C LEU A 125 -58.72 106.40 -87.10
N TRP A 126 -59.57 106.04 -86.13
CA TRP A 126 -59.45 106.33 -84.71
C TRP A 126 -59.28 105.05 -83.88
N HIS A 127 -58.63 105.14 -82.73
CA HIS A 127 -58.68 104.09 -81.71
C HIS A 127 -59.89 104.33 -80.80
N SER A 128 -60.76 103.33 -80.66
CA SER A 128 -62.11 103.50 -80.08
C SER A 128 -62.06 103.93 -78.61
N HIS A 129 -61.11 103.40 -77.83
CA HIS A 129 -61.05 103.71 -76.40
C HIS A 129 -60.42 105.08 -76.11
N SER A 130 -59.40 105.49 -76.86
CA SER A 130 -58.74 106.78 -76.66
C SER A 130 -59.32 107.92 -77.49
N GLN A 131 -60.22 107.61 -78.44
CA GLN A 131 -60.76 108.53 -79.44
C GLN A 131 -59.69 109.28 -80.25
N SER A 132 -58.44 108.80 -80.23
CA SER A 132 -57.32 109.44 -80.91
C SER A 132 -57.34 109.09 -82.40
N LEU A 133 -57.22 110.10 -83.27
CA LEU A 133 -57.05 109.90 -84.70
C LEU A 133 -55.65 109.33 -84.97
N LEU A 134 -55.56 108.11 -85.48
CA LEU A 134 -54.28 107.48 -85.82
C LEU A 134 -53.81 107.82 -87.23
N ARG A 135 -54.74 107.84 -88.20
CA ARG A 135 -54.41 108.04 -89.61
C ARG A 135 -55.49 108.84 -90.30
N ASN A 136 -55.09 109.83 -91.09
CA ASN A 136 -55.96 110.54 -92.03
C ASN A 136 -55.27 110.60 -93.39
N VAL A 137 -55.90 110.06 -94.43
CA VAL A 137 -55.28 109.84 -95.74
C VAL A 137 -56.25 110.23 -96.85
N SER A 138 -55.81 111.06 -97.80
CA SER A 138 -56.55 111.35 -99.03
C SER A 138 -56.14 110.40 -100.15
N LEU A 139 -57.12 109.84 -100.87
CA LEU A 139 -56.93 108.82 -101.89
C LEU A 139 -57.50 109.28 -103.24
N LEU A 140 -56.97 108.69 -104.31
CA LEU A 140 -57.43 108.90 -105.68
C LEU A 140 -58.88 108.41 -105.87
N PRO A 141 -59.63 108.96 -106.84
CA PRO A 141 -61.05 108.65 -107.04
C PRO A 141 -61.32 107.21 -107.50
N SER A 142 -60.29 106.47 -107.94
CA SER A 142 -60.36 105.06 -108.34
C SER A 142 -60.11 104.08 -107.19
N THR A 143 -59.75 104.52 -105.99
CA THR A 143 -59.36 103.63 -104.89
C THR A 143 -60.58 103.10 -104.12
N SER A 144 -60.60 101.79 -103.87
CA SER A 144 -61.67 101.06 -103.15
C SER A 144 -61.21 100.31 -101.90
N THR A 145 -59.91 100.25 -101.60
CA THR A 145 -59.36 99.51 -100.43
C THR A 145 -58.13 100.19 -99.81
N PHE A 146 -57.91 100.01 -98.51
CA PHE A 146 -56.73 100.53 -97.78
C PHE A 146 -56.35 99.64 -96.58
N LEU A 147 -55.05 99.50 -96.26
CA LEU A 147 -54.56 98.68 -95.14
C LEU A 147 -53.92 99.59 -94.06
N PHE A 148 -54.29 99.36 -92.80
CA PHE A 148 -53.71 99.99 -91.61
C PHE A 148 -52.78 99.01 -90.90
N GLU A 149 -51.51 99.37 -90.76
CA GLU A 149 -50.49 98.59 -90.05
C GLU A 149 -49.94 99.34 -88.83
N GLY A 150 -49.33 98.61 -87.89
CA GLY A 150 -48.73 99.17 -86.67
C GLY A 150 -49.74 99.42 -85.54
N LEU A 151 -50.80 98.62 -85.48
CA LEU A 151 -51.85 98.69 -84.47
C LEU A 151 -51.47 97.88 -83.22
N GLN A 152 -52.10 98.22 -82.09
CA GLN A 152 -51.89 97.53 -80.82
C GLN A 152 -52.68 96.21 -80.79
N ALA A 153 -52.08 95.14 -80.23
CA ALA A 153 -52.70 93.82 -80.09
C ALA A 153 -53.81 93.80 -79.06
N GLY A 154 -54.97 93.21 -79.42
CA GLY A 154 -56.14 93.12 -78.56
C GLY A 154 -56.95 94.41 -78.43
N SER A 155 -56.87 95.34 -79.39
CA SER A 155 -57.45 96.70 -79.34
C SER A 155 -58.49 96.98 -80.44
N GLU A 156 -59.45 97.88 -80.18
CA GLU A 156 -60.57 98.24 -81.08
C GLU A 156 -60.36 99.61 -81.79
N TYR A 157 -60.76 99.71 -83.07
CA TYR A 157 -60.58 100.89 -83.94
C TYR A 157 -61.84 101.25 -84.76
N ALA A 158 -62.00 102.52 -85.13
CA ALA A 158 -63.11 103.10 -85.91
C ALA A 158 -62.63 103.82 -87.19
N LEU A 159 -63.32 103.72 -88.33
CA LEU A 159 -62.95 104.29 -89.64
C LEU A 159 -64.07 105.16 -90.22
N LYS A 160 -63.75 106.31 -90.86
CA LYS A 160 -64.64 107.17 -91.64
C LYS A 160 -64.06 107.45 -93.03
N VAL A 161 -64.89 107.45 -94.07
CA VAL A 161 -64.52 107.67 -95.48
C VAL A 161 -65.40 108.76 -96.10
N SER A 162 -64.80 109.76 -96.75
CA SER A 162 -65.47 110.91 -97.40
C SER A 162 -65.16 110.95 -98.91
N THR A 163 -66.15 111.23 -99.77
CA THR A 163 -66.04 111.43 -101.23
C THR A 163 -66.00 112.92 -101.56
N LEU A 164 -65.11 113.34 -102.46
CA LEU A 164 -64.84 114.74 -102.79
C LEU A 164 -65.21 115.04 -104.25
N ALA A 165 -65.82 116.20 -104.57
CA ALA A 165 -65.98 116.74 -105.92
C ALA A 165 -66.00 118.28 -105.90
N GLY A 166 -64.96 118.91 -106.44
CA GLY A 166 -64.69 120.33 -106.27
C GLY A 166 -64.68 120.71 -104.78
N PRO A 167 -65.35 121.80 -104.38
CA PRO A 167 -65.46 122.20 -102.98
C PRO A 167 -66.50 121.39 -102.17
N ARG A 168 -67.20 120.42 -102.75
CA ARG A 168 -68.29 119.66 -102.10
C ARG A 168 -67.81 118.27 -101.66
N GLN A 169 -68.38 117.72 -100.57
CA GLN A 169 -68.03 116.38 -100.04
C GLN A 169 -69.19 115.63 -99.34
N ALA A 170 -69.11 114.29 -99.25
CA ALA A 170 -70.08 113.40 -98.57
C ALA A 170 -69.42 112.16 -97.90
N SER A 171 -69.87 111.65 -96.71
CA SER A 171 -69.08 110.66 -95.90
C SER A 171 -69.84 109.49 -95.19
N THR A 172 -69.14 108.39 -94.78
CA THR A 172 -69.63 107.11 -94.14
C THR A 172 -68.63 106.47 -93.13
N SER A 173 -69.02 105.64 -92.12
CA SER A 173 -68.11 105.06 -91.07
C SER A 173 -68.35 103.59 -90.54
N VAL A 174 -67.37 102.89 -89.90
CA VAL A 174 -67.37 101.47 -89.38
C VAL A 174 -66.34 101.17 -88.21
N HIS A 175 -66.41 100.04 -87.44
CA HIS A 175 -65.51 99.65 -86.31
C HIS A 175 -64.94 98.19 -86.35
N GLN A 176 -63.77 97.85 -85.74
CA GLN A 176 -63.15 96.49 -85.66
C GLN A 176 -62.00 96.28 -84.61
N TRP A 177 -61.73 95.03 -84.13
CA TRP A 177 -60.65 94.62 -83.17
C TRP A 177 -59.39 93.95 -83.79
N THR A 178 -58.24 94.00 -83.09
CA THR A 178 -57.01 93.20 -83.35
C THR A 178 -56.87 92.00 -82.41
N ALA A 179 -56.13 90.94 -82.80
CA ALA A 179 -55.92 89.71 -82.00
C ALA A 179 -54.83 89.86 -80.89
N PRO A 180 -54.83 89.05 -79.78
CA PRO A 180 -53.81 89.08 -78.72
C PRO A 180 -52.50 88.36 -79.08
N SER A 181 -51.41 88.57 -78.31
CA SER A 181 -50.12 87.87 -78.54
C SER A 181 -50.04 86.48 -77.89
N ILE A 182 -49.25 85.59 -78.49
CA ILE A 182 -49.07 84.18 -78.06
C ILE A 182 -48.06 84.10 -76.87
N PRO A 183 -48.39 83.43 -75.74
CA PRO A 183 -47.45 83.19 -74.64
C PRO A 183 -46.24 82.32 -75.04
N THR A 184 -45.06 82.56 -74.45
CA THR A 184 -43.79 81.87 -74.73
C THR A 184 -43.06 81.44 -73.43
N GLN A 185 -42.11 80.50 -73.53
CA GLN A 185 -41.22 80.06 -72.42
C GLN A 185 -41.90 79.45 -71.17
N LEU A 186 -42.86 78.54 -71.34
CA LEU A 186 -43.44 77.82 -70.18
C LEU A 186 -42.42 76.87 -69.54
N ARG A 187 -42.24 76.96 -68.22
CA ARG A 187 -41.44 76.03 -67.40
C ARG A 187 -42.27 75.50 -66.23
N LEU A 188 -42.06 74.24 -65.87
CA LEU A 188 -42.66 73.59 -64.70
C LEU A 188 -41.54 72.91 -63.89
N SER A 189 -41.41 73.22 -62.61
CA SER A 189 -40.36 72.65 -61.74
C SER A 189 -40.90 72.23 -60.37
N PRO A 190 -40.34 71.19 -59.73
CA PRO A 190 -40.73 70.81 -58.37
C PRO A 190 -40.29 71.83 -57.33
N ALA A 191 -41.18 72.09 -56.36
CA ALA A 191 -40.86 72.87 -55.17
C ALA A 191 -40.88 72.01 -53.89
N SER A 192 -41.75 71.01 -53.81
CA SER A 192 -41.81 70.08 -52.67
C SER A 192 -42.40 68.73 -53.11
N SER A 193 -42.61 67.81 -52.16
CA SER A 193 -43.36 66.58 -52.39
C SER A 193 -44.82 66.85 -52.77
N THR A 194 -45.38 68.03 -52.50
CA THR A 194 -46.79 68.34 -52.80
C THR A 194 -46.98 69.62 -53.61
N SER A 195 -45.95 70.13 -54.28
CA SER A 195 -46.07 71.38 -55.06
C SER A 195 -45.16 71.46 -56.29
N LEU A 196 -45.68 72.10 -57.34
CA LEU A 196 -44.99 72.42 -58.59
C LEU A 196 -45.12 73.93 -58.89
N VAL A 197 -44.10 74.53 -59.47
CA VAL A 197 -44.06 75.95 -59.84
C VAL A 197 -44.02 76.08 -61.35
N ALA A 198 -44.97 76.85 -61.90
CA ALA A 198 -45.05 77.18 -63.32
C ALA A 198 -44.63 78.64 -63.58
N SER A 199 -43.93 78.90 -64.69
CA SER A 199 -43.55 80.26 -65.12
C SER A 199 -43.57 80.41 -66.65
N TRP A 200 -43.90 81.60 -67.16
CA TRP A 200 -44.06 81.90 -68.59
C TRP A 200 -43.80 83.39 -68.93
N ALA A 201 -43.65 83.70 -70.23
CA ALA A 201 -43.42 85.04 -70.79
C ALA A 201 -44.38 85.35 -71.97
N GLY A 202 -44.45 86.58 -72.48
CA GLY A 202 -45.03 86.88 -73.81
C GLY A 202 -46.56 87.04 -73.96
N ALA A 203 -47.33 87.30 -72.90
CA ALA A 203 -48.80 87.42 -72.94
C ALA A 203 -49.35 88.86 -73.12
N ALA A 204 -48.79 89.65 -74.04
CA ALA A 204 -49.21 91.04 -74.27
C ALA A 204 -50.57 91.15 -74.99
N GLY A 205 -51.41 92.09 -74.56
CA GLY A 205 -52.75 92.30 -75.14
C GLY A 205 -53.79 91.22 -74.77
N ALA A 206 -53.41 90.18 -74.01
CA ALA A 206 -54.33 89.18 -73.48
C ALA A 206 -55.11 89.73 -72.27
N ALA A 207 -56.43 89.57 -72.28
CA ALA A 207 -57.29 89.89 -71.14
C ALA A 207 -57.25 88.78 -70.07
N TRP A 208 -57.16 87.52 -70.51
CA TRP A 208 -57.13 86.33 -69.66
C TRP A 208 -56.08 85.32 -70.12
N LEU A 209 -55.51 84.60 -69.15
CA LEU A 209 -54.64 83.43 -69.30
C LEU A 209 -55.31 82.21 -68.66
N HIS A 210 -55.37 81.08 -69.37
CA HIS A 210 -55.95 79.84 -68.87
C HIS A 210 -54.87 78.75 -68.74
N LEU A 211 -54.73 78.15 -67.56
CA LEU A 211 -53.76 77.12 -67.22
C LEU A 211 -54.47 75.83 -66.80
N GLU A 212 -54.08 74.70 -67.38
CA GLU A 212 -54.62 73.38 -67.04
C GLU A 212 -53.50 72.41 -66.66
N LEU A 213 -53.49 71.93 -65.42
CA LEU A 213 -52.53 70.95 -64.89
C LEU A 213 -53.19 69.57 -64.82
N HIS A 214 -52.59 68.59 -65.49
CA HIS A 214 -53.05 67.20 -65.55
C HIS A 214 -52.07 66.28 -64.81
N ASN A 215 -52.61 65.33 -64.05
CA ASN A 215 -51.82 64.24 -63.49
C ASN A 215 -51.67 63.17 -64.58
N LEU A 216 -50.43 62.86 -64.98
CA LEU A 216 -50.15 61.95 -66.09
C LEU A 216 -50.43 60.48 -65.76
N LEU A 217 -50.41 60.10 -64.48
CA LEU A 217 -50.76 58.74 -64.04
C LEU A 217 -52.27 58.48 -64.12
N THR A 218 -53.08 59.47 -63.73
CA THR A 218 -54.55 59.34 -63.71
C THR A 218 -55.24 59.91 -64.95
N GLN A 219 -54.50 60.61 -65.81
CA GLN A 219 -54.99 61.40 -66.95
C GLN A 219 -56.10 62.41 -66.62
N LYS A 220 -56.31 62.73 -65.33
CA LYS A 220 -57.32 63.70 -64.88
C LYS A 220 -56.72 65.10 -64.75
N VAL A 221 -57.51 66.11 -65.12
CA VAL A 221 -57.23 67.50 -64.77
C VAL A 221 -57.18 67.59 -63.25
N SER A 222 -56.01 67.90 -62.71
CA SER A 222 -55.80 68.09 -61.28
C SER A 222 -56.22 69.50 -60.86
N MET A 223 -55.85 70.52 -61.64
CA MET A 223 -56.20 71.92 -61.37
C MET A 223 -56.34 72.70 -62.67
N SER A 224 -57.34 73.59 -62.74
CA SER A 224 -57.53 74.56 -63.82
C SER A 224 -57.62 75.97 -63.26
N LEU A 225 -56.90 76.93 -63.84
CA LEU A 225 -56.81 78.30 -63.36
C LEU A 225 -57.03 79.30 -64.51
N SER A 226 -57.85 80.33 -64.27
CA SER A 226 -57.96 81.49 -65.16
C SER A 226 -57.42 82.74 -64.47
N ALA A 227 -56.39 83.34 -65.03
CA ALA A 227 -55.67 84.50 -64.50
C ALA A 227 -55.93 85.75 -65.36
N ARG A 228 -56.09 86.92 -64.71
CA ARG A 228 -56.18 88.21 -65.41
C ARG A 228 -54.81 88.69 -65.87
N ARG A 229 -54.78 89.64 -66.81
CA ARG A 229 -53.57 90.29 -67.34
C ARG A 229 -52.55 90.63 -66.22
N GLY A 230 -51.28 90.24 -66.41
CA GLY A 230 -50.15 90.64 -65.54
C GLY A 230 -49.42 89.52 -64.78
N LEU A 231 -49.89 88.26 -64.79
CA LEU A 231 -49.17 87.13 -64.17
C LEU A 231 -48.12 86.50 -65.10
N SER A 232 -46.97 86.15 -64.51
CA SER A 232 -45.84 85.45 -65.18
C SER A 232 -45.43 84.14 -64.49
N SER A 233 -45.98 83.82 -63.32
CA SER A 233 -45.75 82.54 -62.63
C SER A 233 -46.91 82.17 -61.71
N TYR A 234 -47.05 80.87 -61.41
CA TYR A 234 -48.05 80.33 -60.48
C TYR A 234 -47.55 79.04 -59.83
N THR A 235 -47.86 78.84 -58.54
CA THR A 235 -47.49 77.64 -57.80
C THR A 235 -48.71 76.77 -57.55
N PHE A 236 -48.69 75.55 -58.08
CA PHE A 236 -49.67 74.51 -57.79
C PHE A 236 -49.31 73.83 -56.46
N GLN A 237 -50.23 73.87 -55.49
CA GLN A 237 -50.07 73.22 -54.19
C GLN A 237 -51.04 72.03 -54.06
N HIS A 238 -50.90 71.24 -52.99
CA HIS A 238 -51.75 70.07 -52.71
C HIS A 238 -51.69 68.98 -53.80
N LEU A 239 -50.52 68.78 -54.39
CA LEU A 239 -50.25 67.71 -55.34
C LEU A 239 -49.82 66.43 -54.63
N HIS A 240 -49.99 65.29 -55.29
CA HIS A 240 -49.55 63.99 -54.80
C HIS A 240 -48.02 63.85 -54.88
N PRO A 241 -47.32 63.33 -53.84
CA PRO A 241 -45.90 63.02 -53.88
C PRO A 241 -45.49 61.99 -54.93
N GLY A 242 -44.25 62.11 -55.43
CA GLY A 242 -43.66 61.22 -56.42
C GLY A 242 -44.42 61.11 -57.74
N THR A 243 -45.23 62.11 -58.10
CA THR A 243 -46.21 62.03 -59.19
C THR A 243 -45.83 62.93 -60.36
N HIS A 244 -46.02 62.46 -61.60
CA HIS A 244 -45.72 63.18 -62.84
C HIS A 244 -46.92 64.01 -63.32
N TYR A 245 -46.71 65.30 -63.64
CA TYR A 245 -47.75 66.23 -64.09
C TYR A 245 -47.42 66.89 -65.44
N TRP A 246 -48.46 67.27 -66.18
CA TRP A 246 -48.43 68.01 -67.46
C TRP A 246 -49.22 69.32 -67.34
N LEU A 247 -48.72 70.42 -67.91
CA LEU A 247 -49.34 71.75 -67.86
C LEU A 247 -49.53 72.35 -69.26
N GLY A 248 -50.72 72.88 -69.55
CA GLY A 248 -51.03 73.68 -70.74
C GLY A 248 -51.38 75.15 -70.42
N LEU A 249 -51.10 76.08 -71.34
CA LEU A 249 -51.35 77.53 -71.20
C LEU A 249 -52.02 78.11 -72.46
N SER A 250 -53.04 78.97 -72.33
CA SER A 250 -53.67 79.71 -73.45
C SER A 250 -54.06 81.16 -73.07
N ALA A 251 -54.24 82.06 -74.05
CA ALA A 251 -54.50 83.49 -73.87
C ALA A 251 -55.68 84.01 -74.72
N THR A 252 -56.50 84.93 -74.20
CA THR A 252 -57.72 85.43 -74.90
C THR A 252 -57.89 86.95 -74.84
N ALA A 253 -58.36 87.60 -75.92
CA ALA A 253 -58.78 89.00 -75.95
C ALA A 253 -59.93 89.24 -76.95
N GLY A 254 -61.05 89.82 -76.48
CA GLY A 254 -62.27 89.92 -77.28
C GLY A 254 -62.75 88.54 -77.74
N PRO A 255 -63.17 88.37 -79.01
CA PRO A 255 -63.52 87.06 -79.57
C PRO A 255 -62.31 86.20 -79.98
N HIS A 256 -61.08 86.68 -79.79
CA HIS A 256 -59.87 86.00 -80.27
C HIS A 256 -59.15 85.22 -79.15
N THR A 257 -58.74 83.99 -79.47
CA THR A 257 -57.98 83.09 -78.58
C THR A 257 -56.67 82.66 -79.22
N ALA A 258 -55.59 82.64 -78.44
CA ALA A 258 -54.25 82.23 -78.82
C ALA A 258 -53.77 81.07 -77.92
N LEU A 259 -53.38 79.94 -78.52
CA LEU A 259 -52.87 78.76 -77.81
C LEU A 259 -51.37 78.91 -77.48
N GLY A 260 -50.96 78.51 -76.27
CA GLY A 260 -49.58 78.60 -75.78
C GLY A 260 -48.88 77.23 -75.61
N PRO A 261 -47.62 77.22 -75.12
CA PRO A 261 -46.80 76.02 -74.95
C PRO A 261 -47.23 75.12 -73.78
N ASN A 262 -46.67 73.89 -73.71
CA ASN A 262 -46.88 72.91 -72.63
C ASN A 262 -45.57 72.53 -71.89
N ALA A 263 -45.68 71.98 -70.66
CA ALA A 263 -44.52 71.55 -69.84
C ALA A 263 -44.87 70.38 -68.90
N THR A 264 -43.88 69.57 -68.48
CA THR A 264 -44.05 68.43 -67.55
C THR A 264 -43.03 68.43 -66.40
N ALA A 265 -43.41 67.94 -65.22
CA ALA A 265 -42.52 67.80 -64.06
C ALA A 265 -43.02 66.77 -63.03
N TRP A 266 -42.11 66.24 -62.20
CA TRP A 266 -42.43 65.33 -61.08
C TRP A 266 -42.41 66.09 -59.75
N THR A 267 -43.23 65.67 -58.78
CA THR A 267 -43.07 66.04 -57.35
C THR A 267 -42.07 65.13 -56.64
N TYR A 268 -41.46 65.58 -55.54
CA TYR A 268 -40.52 64.74 -54.77
C TYR A 268 -41.25 63.56 -54.06
N PRO A 269 -40.64 62.36 -53.97
CA PRO A 269 -41.15 61.27 -53.14
C PRO A 269 -40.94 61.53 -51.65
N LEU A 270 -41.72 60.87 -50.79
CA LEU A 270 -41.52 60.87 -49.34
C LEU A 270 -40.55 59.75 -48.93
N SER A 271 -39.74 59.98 -47.90
CA SER A 271 -38.87 58.95 -47.30
C SER A 271 -39.70 57.91 -46.54
N PRO A 272 -39.23 56.66 -46.41
CA PRO A 272 -39.87 55.68 -45.55
C PRO A 272 -39.72 56.04 -44.07
N ASP A 273 -40.75 55.74 -43.29
CA ASP A 273 -40.75 55.90 -41.82
C ASP A 273 -40.50 54.53 -41.13
N ASN A 274 -40.12 54.53 -39.86
CA ASN A 274 -39.93 53.31 -39.04
C ASN A 274 -39.03 52.23 -39.65
N VAL A 275 -37.88 52.61 -40.22
CA VAL A 275 -36.90 51.63 -40.71
C VAL A 275 -36.26 50.91 -39.52
N THR A 276 -36.53 49.61 -39.39
CA THR A 276 -36.02 48.74 -38.33
C THR A 276 -35.33 47.52 -38.93
N LEU A 277 -34.36 46.97 -38.19
CA LEU A 277 -33.63 45.76 -38.55
C LEU A 277 -33.70 44.81 -37.35
N SER A 278 -34.21 43.60 -37.56
CA SER A 278 -34.41 42.58 -36.52
C SER A 278 -33.90 41.22 -36.99
N SER A 279 -33.66 40.31 -36.03
CA SER A 279 -33.33 38.92 -36.36
C SER A 279 -34.53 38.20 -36.99
N ALA A 280 -34.28 37.50 -38.09
CA ALA A 280 -35.27 36.64 -38.75
C ALA A 280 -35.19 35.20 -38.22
N GLU A 281 -36.03 34.29 -38.74
CA GLU A 281 -36.14 32.91 -38.23
C GLU A 281 -34.84 32.09 -38.36
N GLU A 282 -33.95 32.40 -39.32
CA GLU A 282 -32.68 31.71 -39.50
C GLU A 282 -31.52 32.44 -38.80
N GLN A 283 -30.62 31.69 -38.17
CA GLN A 283 -29.45 32.20 -37.42
C GLN A 283 -28.50 33.13 -38.20
N ASN A 284 -28.51 33.05 -39.53
CA ASN A 284 -27.70 33.88 -40.41
C ASN A 284 -28.56 34.86 -41.22
N SER A 285 -29.72 35.27 -40.70
CA SER A 285 -30.67 36.13 -41.41
C SER A 285 -31.12 37.33 -40.57
N LEU A 286 -31.24 38.48 -41.24
CA LEU A 286 -31.79 39.71 -40.67
C LEU A 286 -32.92 40.20 -41.58
N GLU A 287 -34.02 40.65 -40.98
CA GLU A 287 -35.15 41.23 -41.68
C GLU A 287 -35.23 42.73 -41.44
N ALA A 288 -35.29 43.47 -42.54
CA ALA A 288 -35.48 44.91 -42.55
C ALA A 288 -36.97 45.21 -42.78
N HIS A 289 -37.55 46.06 -41.96
CA HIS A 289 -38.96 46.45 -42.03
C HIS A 289 -39.09 47.98 -42.04
N TRP A 290 -40.04 48.53 -42.81
CA TRP A 290 -40.32 49.96 -42.91
C TRP A 290 -41.80 50.25 -43.16
N SER A 291 -42.25 51.43 -42.80
CA SER A 291 -43.59 51.92 -43.13
C SER A 291 -43.61 52.46 -44.56
N VAL A 292 -44.61 52.05 -45.35
CA VAL A 292 -44.80 52.49 -46.74
C VAL A 292 -45.22 53.98 -46.79
N PRO A 293 -44.39 54.90 -47.33
CA PRO A 293 -44.74 56.31 -47.45
C PRO A 293 -45.91 56.57 -48.42
N GLY A 294 -46.70 57.60 -48.11
CA GLY A 294 -47.77 58.08 -48.98
C GLY A 294 -47.25 58.68 -50.30
N GLY A 295 -47.95 58.43 -51.40
CA GLY A 295 -47.59 58.91 -52.73
C GLY A 295 -47.09 57.80 -53.67
N HIS A 296 -46.80 58.18 -54.92
CA HIS A 296 -46.34 57.25 -55.94
C HIS A 296 -44.84 56.98 -55.82
N ARG A 297 -44.45 55.75 -56.10
CA ARG A 297 -43.09 55.22 -55.96
C ARG A 297 -42.92 54.04 -56.89
N ASP A 298 -41.75 53.93 -57.50
CA ASP A 298 -41.44 52.88 -58.46
C ASP A 298 -40.97 51.61 -57.72
N PHE A 299 -40.02 51.76 -56.81
CA PHE A 299 -39.44 50.68 -56.01
C PHE A 299 -38.67 51.23 -54.79
N TYR A 300 -38.33 50.34 -53.86
CA TYR A 300 -37.35 50.58 -52.80
C TYR A 300 -36.00 49.95 -53.15
N LEU A 301 -34.92 50.67 -52.91
CA LEU A 301 -33.57 50.13 -52.89
C LEU A 301 -33.12 50.01 -51.44
N VAL A 302 -32.97 48.77 -50.97
CA VAL A 302 -32.57 48.45 -49.60
C VAL A 302 -31.11 48.02 -49.60
N THR A 303 -30.28 48.73 -48.85
CA THR A 303 -28.83 48.49 -48.78
C THR A 303 -28.43 48.08 -47.36
N LEU A 304 -27.78 46.91 -47.24
CA LEU A 304 -27.25 46.39 -45.97
C LEU A 304 -25.76 46.72 -45.85
N GLN A 305 -25.37 47.25 -44.70
CA GLN A 305 -23.99 47.63 -44.36
C GLN A 305 -23.51 46.84 -43.14
N GLU A 306 -22.34 46.23 -43.24
CA GLU A 306 -21.71 45.43 -42.17
C GLU A 306 -20.88 46.32 -41.24
N GLY A 307 -21.38 46.70 -40.07
CA GLY A 307 -20.72 47.67 -39.19
C GLY A 307 -21.03 49.13 -39.56
N GLN A 308 -20.44 50.07 -38.82
CA GLN A 308 -20.89 51.47 -38.80
C GLN A 308 -20.33 52.34 -39.94
N ASP A 309 -19.24 51.91 -40.61
CA ASP A 309 -18.50 52.67 -41.65
C ASP A 309 -18.06 51.83 -42.86
N SER A 310 -18.70 50.69 -43.08
CA SER A 310 -18.29 49.73 -44.11
C SER A 310 -18.96 49.96 -45.45
N ALA A 311 -18.29 49.53 -46.53
CA ALA A 311 -18.89 49.52 -47.87
C ALA A 311 -20.21 48.72 -47.88
N PRO A 312 -21.20 49.08 -48.73
CA PRO A 312 -22.47 48.37 -48.81
C PRO A 312 -22.23 46.91 -49.18
N THR A 313 -22.58 46.01 -48.26
CA THR A 313 -22.34 44.57 -48.40
C THR A 313 -23.34 43.96 -49.39
N ARG A 314 -24.60 44.43 -49.39
CA ARG A 314 -25.65 43.86 -50.23
C ARG A 314 -26.76 44.85 -50.53
N ASN A 315 -27.16 44.92 -51.81
CA ASN A 315 -28.27 45.79 -52.26
C ASN A 315 -29.40 44.91 -52.82
N ILE A 316 -30.62 45.16 -52.38
CA ILE A 316 -31.83 44.46 -52.88
C ILE A 316 -32.83 45.51 -53.36
N SER A 317 -33.34 45.32 -54.58
CA SER A 317 -34.46 46.09 -55.12
C SER A 317 -35.77 45.41 -54.80
N VAL A 318 -36.68 46.11 -54.13
CA VAL A 318 -37.95 45.59 -53.64
C VAL A 318 -39.09 46.41 -54.26
N GLY A 319 -40.18 45.75 -54.67
CA GLY A 319 -41.33 46.42 -55.29
C GLY A 319 -41.94 47.50 -54.39
N GLY A 320 -42.55 48.52 -54.99
CA GLY A 320 -43.08 49.68 -54.25
C GLY A 320 -44.14 49.35 -53.19
N ASP A 321 -44.81 48.20 -53.24
CA ASP A 321 -45.84 47.81 -52.27
C ASP A 321 -45.31 46.99 -51.08
N ASN A 322 -44.03 46.62 -51.09
CA ASN A 322 -43.44 45.86 -50.00
C ASN A 322 -42.99 46.77 -48.85
N ASP A 323 -43.15 46.26 -47.64
CA ASP A 323 -42.80 46.87 -46.36
C ASP A 323 -41.64 46.16 -45.65
N HIS A 324 -41.15 45.04 -46.18
CA HIS A 324 -40.05 44.27 -45.60
C HIS A 324 -39.14 43.61 -46.65
N VAL A 325 -37.93 43.24 -46.22
CA VAL A 325 -37.01 42.35 -46.96
C VAL A 325 -36.09 41.60 -46.00
N THR A 326 -35.86 40.32 -46.30
CA THR A 326 -34.97 39.45 -45.52
C THR A 326 -33.63 39.28 -46.22
N PHE A 327 -32.54 39.41 -45.46
CA PHE A 327 -31.16 39.17 -45.90
C PHE A 327 -30.69 37.83 -45.35
N HIS A 328 -30.42 36.85 -46.24
CA HIS A 328 -29.91 35.52 -45.86
C HIS A 328 -28.40 35.37 -46.06
N GLY A 329 -27.77 34.46 -45.31
CA GLY A 329 -26.35 34.12 -45.50
C GLY A 329 -25.39 35.19 -44.99
N LEU A 330 -25.78 35.87 -43.91
CA LEU A 330 -24.94 36.84 -43.21
C LEU A 330 -23.89 36.16 -42.33
N SER A 331 -22.81 36.88 -42.01
CA SER A 331 -21.77 36.41 -41.10
C SER A 331 -22.34 36.38 -39.68
N PRO A 332 -22.32 35.23 -38.98
CA PRO A 332 -22.86 35.12 -37.62
C PRO A 332 -22.04 35.93 -36.61
N GLY A 333 -22.69 36.50 -35.60
CA GLY A 333 -22.05 37.30 -34.54
C GLY A 333 -21.55 38.68 -34.98
N GLN A 334 -22.05 39.19 -36.11
CA GLN A 334 -21.64 40.45 -36.71
C GLN A 334 -22.77 41.50 -36.69
N GLN A 335 -22.38 42.77 -36.53
CA GLN A 335 -23.29 43.92 -36.53
C GLN A 335 -23.60 44.40 -37.95
N TYR A 336 -24.86 44.67 -38.25
CA TYR A 336 -25.35 45.19 -39.53
C TYR A 336 -26.29 46.39 -39.33
N SER A 337 -26.35 47.30 -40.32
CA SER A 337 -27.37 48.36 -40.40
C SER A 337 -27.98 48.39 -41.81
N VAL A 338 -29.23 48.86 -41.93
CA VAL A 338 -29.92 48.91 -43.22
C VAL A 338 -30.35 50.34 -43.59
N GLN A 339 -30.20 50.69 -44.87
CA GLN A 339 -30.69 51.93 -45.44
C GLN A 339 -31.72 51.61 -46.53
N VAL A 340 -32.92 52.21 -46.43
CA VAL A 340 -34.02 52.03 -47.38
C VAL A 340 -34.18 53.32 -48.17
N VAL A 341 -34.14 53.24 -49.50
CA VAL A 341 -34.26 54.38 -50.42
C VAL A 341 -35.50 54.21 -51.30
N VAL A 342 -36.47 55.12 -51.21
CA VAL A 342 -37.61 55.23 -52.12
C VAL A 342 -37.16 55.90 -53.42
N VAL A 343 -37.56 55.34 -54.56
CA VAL A 343 -37.31 55.92 -55.88
C VAL A 343 -38.64 56.22 -56.56
N ALA A 344 -38.80 57.44 -57.09
CA ALA A 344 -39.93 57.85 -57.94
C ALA A 344 -39.41 58.71 -59.09
N GLY A 345 -39.34 58.15 -60.29
CA GLY A 345 -38.72 58.77 -61.46
C GLY A 345 -37.25 59.11 -61.19
N PRO A 346 -36.81 60.38 -61.40
CA PRO A 346 -35.43 60.80 -61.18
C PRO A 346 -35.10 61.10 -59.70
N TYR A 347 -36.07 61.08 -58.80
CA TYR A 347 -35.91 61.54 -57.42
C TYR A 347 -35.85 60.40 -56.42
N ARG A 348 -35.09 60.60 -55.34
CA ARG A 348 -34.82 59.60 -54.30
C ARG A 348 -34.96 60.20 -52.90
N ALA A 349 -35.45 59.41 -51.96
CA ALA A 349 -35.52 59.76 -50.53
C ALA A 349 -35.16 58.55 -49.67
N SER A 350 -34.35 58.72 -48.62
CA SER A 350 -33.80 57.60 -47.85
C SER A 350 -34.00 57.73 -46.34
N ALA A 351 -34.10 56.59 -45.65
CA ALA A 351 -34.06 56.48 -44.19
C ALA A 351 -33.17 55.29 -43.76
N GLN A 352 -32.59 55.35 -42.56
CA GLN A 352 -31.64 54.35 -42.04
C GLN A 352 -32.12 53.77 -40.70
N SER A 353 -31.86 52.49 -40.47
CA SER A 353 -32.18 51.80 -39.20
C SER A 353 -31.11 52.00 -38.13
N SER A 354 -31.45 51.66 -36.89
CA SER A 354 -30.46 51.28 -35.88
C SER A 354 -29.77 49.97 -36.26
N ALA A 355 -28.55 49.77 -35.75
CA ALA A 355 -27.80 48.55 -36.01
C ALA A 355 -28.35 47.35 -35.23
N ALA A 356 -28.31 46.16 -35.84
CA ALA A 356 -28.72 44.88 -35.27
C ALA A 356 -27.61 43.83 -35.40
N TRP A 357 -27.63 42.81 -34.54
CA TRP A 357 -26.62 41.75 -34.50
C TRP A 357 -27.22 40.44 -35.02
N THR A 358 -26.42 39.67 -35.75
CA THR A 358 -26.70 38.25 -36.04
C THR A 358 -26.33 37.37 -34.85
N GLU A 359 -26.98 36.22 -34.69
CA GLU A 359 -26.64 35.30 -33.60
C GLU A 359 -25.21 34.75 -33.76
N PRO A 360 -24.39 34.75 -32.70
CA PRO A 360 -23.03 34.22 -32.77
C PRO A 360 -23.04 32.69 -32.83
N ARG A 361 -22.01 32.10 -33.47
CA ARG A 361 -21.86 30.64 -33.58
C ARG A 361 -21.01 30.12 -32.43
N ALA A 362 -21.41 29.00 -31.82
CA ALA A 362 -20.65 28.37 -30.75
C ALA A 362 -19.24 27.93 -31.21
N PRO A 363 -18.21 27.97 -30.33
CA PRO A 363 -16.84 27.58 -30.68
C PRO A 363 -16.74 26.13 -31.15
N SER A 364 -15.94 25.87 -32.19
CA SER A 364 -15.63 24.51 -32.66
C SER A 364 -14.38 23.95 -31.98
N ALA A 365 -14.20 22.63 -32.08
CA ALA A 365 -13.03 21.91 -31.59
C ALA A 365 -12.68 22.18 -30.11
N VAL A 366 -13.72 22.28 -29.26
CA VAL A 366 -13.55 22.47 -27.83
C VAL A 366 -12.87 21.25 -27.23
N SER A 367 -11.74 21.47 -26.56
CA SER A 367 -10.98 20.44 -25.86
C SER A 367 -10.66 20.90 -24.44
N LEU A 368 -10.64 19.94 -23.51
CA LEU A 368 -10.26 20.15 -22.12
C LEU A 368 -9.22 19.11 -21.78
N SER A 369 -8.03 19.52 -21.36
CA SER A 369 -6.91 18.62 -21.06
C SER A 369 -6.25 18.99 -19.75
N SER A 370 -5.99 18.01 -18.89
CA SER A 370 -5.22 18.20 -17.66
C SER A 370 -3.71 18.23 -17.87
N GLN A 371 -3.20 17.80 -19.03
CA GLN A 371 -1.76 17.76 -19.34
C GLN A 371 -0.87 17.11 -18.26
N GLY A 372 -1.39 16.19 -17.44
CA GLY A 372 -0.64 15.58 -16.34
C GLY A 372 -0.74 16.33 -14.99
N SER A 373 -1.45 17.46 -14.94
CA SER A 373 -1.58 18.28 -13.74
C SER A 373 -2.73 17.82 -12.84
N PRO A 374 -2.51 17.75 -11.51
CA PRO A 374 -3.56 17.51 -10.53
C PRO A 374 -4.38 18.77 -10.19
N HIS A 375 -3.87 19.97 -10.51
CA HIS A 375 -4.48 21.24 -10.08
C HIS A 375 -4.90 22.15 -11.23
N SER A 376 -4.71 21.72 -12.48
CA SER A 376 -5.07 22.54 -13.62
C SER A 376 -5.68 21.80 -14.78
N LEU A 377 -6.53 22.54 -15.51
CA LEU A 377 -7.15 22.12 -16.76
C LEU A 377 -6.94 23.22 -17.80
N LEU A 378 -6.35 22.85 -18.92
CA LEU A 378 -6.24 23.68 -20.10
C LEU A 378 -7.47 23.46 -20.98
N ALA A 379 -8.31 24.48 -21.08
CA ALA A 379 -9.38 24.54 -22.07
C ALA A 379 -8.84 25.20 -23.35
N SER A 380 -9.20 24.66 -24.51
CA SER A 380 -8.88 25.25 -25.81
C SER A 380 -10.01 25.07 -26.80
N TRP A 381 -10.14 26.01 -27.73
CA TRP A 381 -11.18 26.04 -28.76
C TRP A 381 -10.69 26.81 -29.99
N GLU A 382 -11.38 26.62 -31.11
CA GLU A 382 -11.16 27.41 -32.31
C GLU A 382 -11.85 28.77 -32.22
N GLU A 383 -11.27 29.76 -32.91
CA GLU A 383 -11.82 31.11 -32.91
C GLU A 383 -13.18 31.16 -33.60
N ALA A 384 -14.19 31.67 -32.89
CA ALA A 384 -15.55 31.84 -33.37
C ALA A 384 -15.90 33.31 -33.58
N SER A 385 -16.96 33.55 -34.35
CA SER A 385 -17.41 34.89 -34.73
C SER A 385 -18.31 35.52 -33.66
N GLY A 386 -17.83 36.63 -33.09
CA GLY A 386 -18.46 37.39 -32.01
C GLY A 386 -17.46 38.37 -31.37
N GLU A 387 -17.84 38.98 -30.25
CA GLU A 387 -17.01 39.95 -29.51
C GLU A 387 -16.14 39.29 -28.43
N GLY A 388 -16.52 38.09 -27.95
CA GLY A 388 -15.78 37.37 -26.92
C GLY A 388 -16.42 36.04 -26.54
N TYR A 389 -15.89 35.43 -25.47
CA TYR A 389 -16.31 34.14 -24.94
C TYR A 389 -16.72 34.26 -23.48
N LEU A 390 -17.80 33.57 -23.11
CA LEU A 390 -18.18 33.28 -21.74
C LEU A 390 -17.81 31.84 -21.43
N LEU A 391 -17.07 31.66 -20.34
CA LEU A 391 -16.52 30.38 -19.94
C LEU A 391 -17.02 30.03 -18.55
N LEU A 392 -17.59 28.85 -18.42
CA LEU A 392 -18.07 28.31 -17.17
C LEU A 392 -17.38 26.97 -16.91
N LEU A 393 -16.70 26.87 -15.78
CA LEU A 393 -16.19 25.60 -15.27
C LEU A 393 -17.03 25.19 -14.07
N SER A 394 -17.71 24.05 -14.16
CA SER A 394 -18.60 23.54 -13.13
C SER A 394 -18.12 22.21 -12.55
N LEU A 395 -18.44 22.00 -11.27
CA LEU A 395 -18.21 20.78 -10.50
C LEU A 395 -19.56 20.23 -10.07
N ALA A 396 -19.96 19.06 -10.58
CA ALA A 396 -21.26 18.44 -10.26
C ALA A 396 -22.42 19.46 -10.29
N GLU A 397 -22.51 20.20 -11.40
CA GLU A 397 -23.50 21.27 -11.69
C GLU A 397 -23.36 22.58 -10.90
N HIS A 398 -22.37 22.70 -10.02
CA HIS A 398 -22.07 23.95 -9.32
C HIS A 398 -21.00 24.73 -10.09
N PRO A 399 -21.26 25.98 -10.53
CA PRO A 399 -20.26 26.77 -11.21
C PRO A 399 -19.13 27.16 -10.25
N VAL A 400 -17.90 26.75 -10.57
CA VAL A 400 -16.69 27.00 -9.78
C VAL A 400 -15.98 28.25 -10.27
N HIS A 401 -15.88 28.42 -11.60
CA HIS A 401 -15.29 29.59 -12.21
C HIS A 401 -16.16 30.09 -13.36
N ASN A 402 -16.39 31.41 -13.39
CA ASN A 402 -17.03 32.13 -14.47
C ASN A 402 -16.06 33.19 -14.98
N SER A 403 -15.74 33.17 -16.26
CA SER A 403 -14.76 34.08 -16.87
C SER A 403 -15.28 34.60 -18.20
N SER A 404 -15.04 35.88 -18.45
CA SER A 404 -15.27 36.51 -19.76
C SER A 404 -13.94 36.81 -20.42
N LEU A 405 -13.76 36.36 -21.65
CA LEU A 405 -12.55 36.59 -22.43
C LEU A 405 -12.88 37.38 -23.71
N PRO A 406 -12.00 38.33 -24.12
CA PRO A 406 -12.16 39.03 -25.37
C PRO A 406 -11.89 38.10 -26.56
N ARG A 407 -12.38 38.50 -27.74
CA ARG A 407 -12.02 37.85 -29.02
C ARG A 407 -10.50 37.78 -29.18
N GLY A 408 -10.01 36.66 -29.74
CA GLY A 408 -8.60 36.40 -30.03
C GLY A 408 -7.94 35.41 -29.06
N VAL A 409 -8.52 35.16 -27.88
CA VAL A 409 -8.06 34.12 -26.97
C VAL A 409 -8.63 32.76 -27.40
N ARG A 410 -7.74 31.76 -27.56
CA ARG A 410 -8.07 30.40 -28.04
C ARG A 410 -7.87 29.32 -26.98
N SER A 411 -7.32 29.69 -25.84
CA SER A 411 -7.07 28.77 -24.74
C SER A 411 -7.06 29.51 -23.41
N PHE A 412 -7.50 28.84 -22.35
CA PHE A 412 -7.50 29.35 -21.00
C PHE A 412 -7.18 28.22 -20.02
N THR A 413 -6.26 28.48 -19.08
CA THR A 413 -5.87 27.51 -18.06
C THR A 413 -6.55 27.85 -16.74
N TYR A 414 -7.33 26.92 -16.22
CA TYR A 414 -7.86 26.99 -14.86
C TYR A 414 -6.83 26.38 -13.91
N GLU A 415 -6.45 27.12 -12.88
CA GLU A 415 -5.48 26.73 -11.84
C GLU A 415 -6.17 26.63 -10.48
N GLY A 416 -5.57 25.89 -9.55
CA GLY A 416 -6.12 25.73 -8.19
C GLY A 416 -7.33 24.78 -8.09
N LEU A 417 -7.49 23.89 -9.07
CA LEU A 417 -8.55 22.88 -9.08
C LEU A 417 -8.27 21.73 -8.09
N HIS A 418 -9.34 21.02 -7.72
CA HIS A 418 -9.25 19.85 -6.86
C HIS A 418 -8.71 18.65 -7.66
N PRO A 419 -7.71 17.92 -7.15
CA PRO A 419 -7.18 16.71 -7.77
C PRO A 419 -8.21 15.61 -7.96
N GLY A 420 -7.98 14.76 -8.98
CA GLY A 420 -8.80 13.59 -9.24
C GLY A 420 -10.29 13.88 -9.45
N THR A 421 -10.66 15.07 -9.88
CA THR A 421 -12.04 15.53 -9.90
C THR A 421 -12.53 15.76 -11.34
N LEU A 422 -13.75 15.34 -11.64
CA LEU A 422 -14.40 15.55 -12.94
C LEU A 422 -14.97 16.96 -13.01
N TYR A 423 -14.45 17.77 -13.92
CA TYR A 423 -14.96 19.10 -14.20
C TYR A 423 -15.67 19.12 -15.55
N THR A 424 -16.74 19.89 -15.64
CA THR A 424 -17.45 20.18 -16.89
C THR A 424 -17.15 21.62 -17.30
N PHE A 425 -16.66 21.78 -18.52
CA PHE A 425 -16.34 23.06 -19.11
C PHE A 425 -17.39 23.41 -20.16
N GLU A 426 -17.93 24.61 -20.06
CA GLU A 426 -18.89 25.17 -21.00
C GLU A 426 -18.31 26.45 -21.59
N VAL A 427 -18.38 26.60 -22.91
CA VAL A 427 -17.99 27.82 -23.61
C VAL A 427 -19.08 28.28 -24.56
N SER A 428 -19.43 29.56 -24.46
CA SER A 428 -20.36 30.26 -25.34
C SER A 428 -19.69 31.49 -25.94
N THR A 429 -20.09 31.85 -27.14
CA THR A 429 -19.68 33.09 -27.81
C THR A 429 -20.71 34.16 -27.60
N VAL A 430 -20.26 35.40 -27.44
CA VAL A 430 -21.13 36.56 -27.18
C VAL A 430 -20.98 37.56 -28.34
N ALA A 431 -22.09 38.11 -28.82
CA ALA A 431 -22.12 39.20 -29.77
C ALA A 431 -23.30 40.14 -29.45
N GLY A 432 -23.01 41.33 -28.93
CA GLY A 432 -24.04 42.23 -28.41
C GLY A 432 -24.88 41.55 -27.30
N PRO A 433 -26.22 41.53 -27.40
CA PRO A 433 -27.10 40.88 -26.41
C PRO A 433 -27.23 39.35 -26.60
N TYR A 434 -26.68 38.79 -27.67
CA TYR A 434 -26.90 37.38 -28.03
C TYR A 434 -25.75 36.49 -27.53
N THR A 435 -26.12 35.33 -26.99
CA THR A 435 -25.19 34.27 -26.59
C THR A 435 -25.49 33.01 -27.40
N SER A 436 -24.43 32.35 -27.89
CA SER A 436 -24.59 31.08 -28.60
C SER A 436 -24.85 29.92 -27.64
N SER A 437 -25.39 28.83 -28.19
CA SER A 437 -25.55 27.57 -27.45
C SER A 437 -24.22 27.12 -26.84
N PRO A 438 -24.17 26.79 -25.53
CA PRO A 438 -22.92 26.39 -24.88
C PRO A 438 -22.40 25.06 -25.42
N GLN A 439 -21.09 25.00 -25.68
CA GLN A 439 -20.40 23.74 -25.97
C GLN A 439 -19.86 23.16 -24.67
N CYS A 440 -20.27 21.93 -24.36
CA CYS A 440 -19.97 21.26 -23.10
C CYS A 440 -18.99 20.08 -23.31
N ILE A 441 -17.91 20.05 -22.54
CA ILE A 441 -16.99 18.91 -22.46
C ILE A 441 -16.61 18.65 -21.01
N SER A 442 -16.35 17.39 -20.65
CA SER A 442 -15.90 17.05 -19.30
C SER A 442 -14.55 16.32 -19.34
N ASN A 443 -13.70 16.58 -18.36
CA ASN A 443 -12.45 15.86 -18.17
C ASN A 443 -12.03 15.86 -16.69
N TRP A 444 -11.21 14.89 -16.31
CA TRP A 444 -10.69 14.72 -14.96
C TRP A 444 -9.34 15.44 -14.79
N THR A 445 -9.13 16.07 -13.62
CA THR A 445 -7.79 16.41 -13.15
C THR A 445 -7.03 15.16 -12.71
N TYR A 446 -5.69 15.17 -12.74
CA TYR A 446 -4.91 14.01 -12.28
C TYR A 446 -5.11 13.77 -10.78
N PRO A 447 -5.26 12.51 -10.34
CA PRO A 447 -5.31 12.20 -8.91
C PRO A 447 -3.93 12.33 -8.27
N LEU A 448 -3.89 12.73 -7.01
CA LEU A 448 -2.66 12.70 -6.21
C LEU A 448 -2.34 11.27 -5.74
N PRO A 449 -1.05 10.92 -5.58
CA PRO A 449 -0.66 9.62 -5.06
C PRO A 449 -1.13 9.41 -3.62
N PRO A 450 -1.40 8.16 -3.19
CA PRO A 450 -1.79 7.87 -1.82
C PRO A 450 -0.73 8.37 -0.82
N GLU A 451 -1.18 8.98 0.28
CA GLU A 451 -0.28 9.55 1.28
C GLU A 451 0.14 8.49 2.30
N GLN A 452 1.39 8.59 2.78
CA GLN A 452 1.92 7.72 3.85
C GLN A 452 1.67 6.23 3.59
N LEU A 453 1.90 5.76 2.35
CA LEU A 453 1.88 4.33 2.07
C LEU A 453 2.92 3.63 2.95
N THR A 454 2.45 2.75 3.81
CA THR A 454 3.27 1.89 4.66
C THR A 454 2.92 0.45 4.38
N LEU A 455 3.93 -0.40 4.52
CA LEU A 455 3.81 -1.84 4.47
C LEU A 455 4.29 -2.36 5.81
N SER A 456 3.51 -3.21 6.45
CA SER A 456 3.83 -3.76 7.76
C SER A 456 3.43 -5.23 7.82
N ASN A 457 4.25 -6.08 8.42
CA ASN A 457 3.90 -7.49 8.61
C ASN A 457 3.00 -7.75 9.83
N GLY A 458 2.91 -6.84 10.79
CA GLY A 458 2.13 -7.02 12.03
C GLY A 458 2.53 -8.26 12.85
N GLY A 459 3.72 -8.83 12.64
CA GLY A 459 4.14 -10.10 13.23
C GLY A 459 3.73 -11.36 12.46
N HIS A 460 3.06 -11.22 11.30
CA HIS A 460 2.62 -12.34 10.48
C HIS A 460 3.70 -12.79 9.49
N SER A 461 3.82 -14.11 9.34
CA SER A 461 4.87 -14.72 8.50
C SER A 461 4.51 -14.86 7.04
N THR A 462 3.23 -14.88 6.69
CA THR A 462 2.76 -15.12 5.32
C THR A 462 1.89 -14.01 4.78
N SER A 463 1.86 -12.86 5.47
CA SER A 463 1.04 -11.73 5.07
C SER A 463 1.68 -10.39 5.37
N LEU A 464 1.41 -9.41 4.51
CA LEU A 464 1.76 -8.00 4.72
C LEU A 464 0.49 -7.17 4.67
N GLN A 465 0.34 -6.27 5.63
CA GLN A 465 -0.72 -5.27 5.65
C GLN A 465 -0.16 -3.95 5.09
N ALA A 466 -0.72 -3.55 3.96
CA ALA A 466 -0.49 -2.22 3.42
C ALA A 466 -1.53 -1.26 3.98
N SER A 467 -1.11 -0.05 4.35
CA SER A 467 -2.01 1.02 4.77
C SER A 467 -1.56 2.35 4.20
N TRP A 468 -2.50 3.21 3.87
CA TRP A 468 -2.26 4.54 3.34
C TRP A 468 -3.37 5.48 3.79
N ARG A 469 -3.10 6.77 3.80
CA ARG A 469 -4.17 7.77 3.85
C ARG A 469 -4.67 8.02 2.44
N ALA A 470 -6.00 8.17 2.34
CA ALA A 470 -6.60 8.57 1.10
C ALA A 470 -5.99 9.91 0.64
N ALA A 471 -5.53 9.97 -0.60
CA ALA A 471 -5.18 11.23 -1.23
C ALA A 471 -6.42 12.14 -1.22
N SER A 472 -6.23 13.46 -1.12
CA SER A 472 -7.33 14.43 -1.07
C SER A 472 -8.42 14.14 -2.11
N SER A 473 -9.67 14.35 -1.68
CA SER A 473 -10.93 13.98 -2.35
C SER A 473 -10.88 13.97 -3.89
N GLY A 474 -11.38 12.89 -4.50
CA GLY A 474 -11.57 12.78 -5.96
C GLY A 474 -11.20 11.41 -6.54
N SER A 475 -10.29 10.65 -5.90
CA SER A 475 -9.91 9.33 -6.40
C SER A 475 -11.07 8.33 -6.36
N THR A 476 -11.31 7.66 -7.48
CA THR A 476 -12.30 6.58 -7.66
C THR A 476 -11.81 5.22 -7.14
N GLY A 477 -10.51 5.08 -6.86
CA GLY A 477 -9.93 3.86 -6.27
C GLY A 477 -8.41 3.88 -6.27
N TYR A 478 -7.82 2.77 -5.83
CA TYR A 478 -6.38 2.55 -5.84
C TYR A 478 -6.03 1.27 -6.58
N THR A 479 -4.94 1.31 -7.31
CA THR A 479 -4.40 0.13 -8.01
C THR A 479 -2.91 0.04 -7.77
N GLY A 480 -2.40 -1.17 -7.62
CA GLY A 480 -0.99 -1.38 -7.36
C GLY A 480 -0.52 -2.77 -7.69
N THR A 481 0.79 -2.94 -7.59
CA THR A 481 1.49 -4.18 -7.89
C THR A 481 2.44 -4.51 -6.75
N LEU A 482 2.36 -5.74 -6.25
CA LEU A 482 3.28 -6.29 -5.29
C LEU A 482 4.41 -6.99 -6.02
N TRP A 483 5.63 -6.57 -5.73
CA TRP A 483 6.86 -7.09 -6.28
C TRP A 483 7.66 -7.83 -5.23
N GLU A 484 8.33 -8.90 -5.64
CA GLU A 484 9.43 -9.47 -4.86
C GLU A 484 10.66 -8.58 -5.05
N THR A 485 11.20 -8.02 -3.96
CA THR A 485 12.12 -6.88 -4.06
C THR A 485 13.45 -7.21 -4.72
N LYS A 486 13.97 -8.44 -4.58
CA LYS A 486 15.33 -8.81 -5.03
C LYS A 486 15.35 -9.27 -6.49
N SER A 487 14.42 -10.13 -6.87
CA SER A 487 14.21 -10.68 -8.21
C SER A 487 13.45 -9.73 -9.13
N GLN A 488 12.73 -8.74 -8.56
CA GLN A 488 11.83 -7.86 -9.31
C GLN A 488 10.72 -8.64 -10.03
N GLU A 489 10.36 -9.83 -9.54
CA GLU A 489 9.22 -10.59 -10.07
C GLU A 489 7.90 -10.04 -9.54
N GLN A 490 6.92 -9.96 -10.45
CA GLN A 490 5.56 -9.58 -10.10
C GLN A 490 4.87 -10.72 -9.35
N VAL A 491 4.43 -10.44 -8.11
CA VAL A 491 3.77 -11.43 -7.26
C VAL A 491 2.26 -11.33 -7.39
N ARG A 492 1.71 -10.11 -7.31
CA ARG A 492 0.26 -9.90 -7.28
C ARG A 492 -0.15 -8.49 -7.70
N ASN A 493 -1.31 -8.36 -8.35
CA ASN A 493 -1.97 -7.08 -8.56
C ASN A 493 -3.02 -6.81 -7.49
N VAL A 494 -3.12 -5.56 -7.08
CA VAL A 494 -4.03 -5.05 -6.06
C VAL A 494 -4.92 -4.00 -6.71
N THR A 495 -6.23 -4.16 -6.57
CA THR A 495 -7.23 -3.19 -7.04
C THR A 495 -8.29 -3.05 -5.96
N VAL A 496 -8.45 -1.86 -5.41
CA VAL A 496 -9.36 -1.56 -4.28
C VAL A 496 -10.15 -0.29 -4.56
N SER A 497 -11.38 -0.19 -4.05
CA SER A 497 -12.21 1.01 -4.20
C SER A 497 -11.66 2.17 -3.37
N SER A 498 -12.21 3.36 -3.60
CA SER A 498 -11.85 4.61 -2.89
C SER A 498 -12.01 4.53 -1.37
N ASP A 499 -12.86 3.63 -0.89
CA ASP A 499 -13.27 3.54 0.52
C ASP A 499 -12.24 2.80 1.37
N TRP A 500 -11.32 2.09 0.72
CA TRP A 500 -10.28 1.30 1.36
C TRP A 500 -9.03 2.14 1.61
N THR A 501 -8.57 2.11 2.85
CA THR A 501 -7.31 2.75 3.31
C THR A 501 -6.25 1.73 3.72
N ASN A 502 -6.56 0.44 3.63
CA ASN A 502 -5.65 -0.66 3.90
C ASN A 502 -5.99 -1.88 3.06
N VAL A 503 -5.05 -2.81 2.90
CA VAL A 503 -5.29 -4.13 2.30
C VAL A 503 -4.31 -5.14 2.87
N THR A 504 -4.77 -6.37 3.09
CA THR A 504 -3.93 -7.49 3.51
C THR A 504 -3.54 -8.34 2.30
N LEU A 505 -2.23 -8.58 2.16
CA LEU A 505 -1.63 -9.36 1.11
C LEU A 505 -1.22 -10.71 1.70
N GLU A 506 -1.99 -11.76 1.43
CA GLU A 506 -1.78 -13.10 1.99
C GLU A 506 -1.01 -14.04 1.04
N ASN A 507 -0.64 -15.21 1.54
CA ASN A 507 0.07 -16.29 0.83
C ASN A 507 1.49 -15.89 0.36
N LEU A 508 2.16 -15.05 1.15
CA LEU A 508 3.54 -14.65 0.91
C LEU A 508 4.53 -15.63 1.56
N VAL A 509 5.73 -15.71 0.98
CA VAL A 509 6.85 -16.51 1.52
C VAL A 509 7.40 -15.83 2.78
N PRO A 510 7.55 -16.54 3.93
CA PRO A 510 8.13 -16.00 5.16
C PRO A 510 9.57 -15.53 5.02
N GLY A 511 9.93 -14.48 5.77
CA GLY A 511 11.28 -13.91 5.78
C GLY A 511 11.71 -13.30 4.45
N ARG A 512 10.78 -13.07 3.51
CA ARG A 512 11.06 -12.45 2.21
C ARG A 512 10.65 -10.98 2.18
N GLN A 513 11.42 -10.17 1.46
CA GLN A 513 11.18 -8.74 1.24
C GLN A 513 10.27 -8.51 0.03
N TYR A 514 9.25 -7.67 0.22
CA TYR A 514 8.34 -7.27 -0.85
C TYR A 514 8.22 -5.76 -0.93
N THR A 515 8.03 -5.26 -2.15
CA THR A 515 7.80 -3.85 -2.45
C THR A 515 6.42 -3.70 -3.09
N LEU A 516 5.54 -2.96 -2.43
CA LEU A 516 4.22 -2.61 -2.96
C LEU A 516 4.29 -1.24 -3.61
N GLU A 517 3.91 -1.16 -4.88
CA GLU A 517 3.74 0.09 -5.62
C GLU A 517 2.26 0.37 -5.82
N MET A 518 1.75 1.49 -5.31
CA MET A 518 0.35 1.87 -5.39
C MET A 518 0.18 3.24 -6.05
N ALA A 519 -0.83 3.36 -6.90
CA ALA A 519 -1.27 4.59 -7.53
C ALA A 519 -2.77 4.80 -7.30
N ALA A 520 -3.17 6.06 -7.12
CA ALA A 520 -4.57 6.45 -7.11
C ALA A 520 -5.10 6.53 -8.55
N VAL A 521 -6.38 6.22 -8.73
CA VAL A 521 -7.07 6.24 -10.02
C VAL A 521 -8.27 7.16 -9.93
N ALA A 522 -8.41 8.07 -10.90
CA ALA A 522 -9.58 8.92 -11.09
C ALA A 522 -9.96 8.91 -12.57
N GLY A 523 -11.06 8.23 -12.90
CA GLY A 523 -11.43 7.97 -14.29
C GLY A 523 -10.33 7.19 -15.03
N PRO A 524 -9.86 7.64 -16.22
CA PRO A 524 -8.80 6.97 -16.97
C PRO A 524 -7.37 7.29 -16.47
N TYR A 525 -7.20 8.25 -15.55
CA TYR A 525 -5.88 8.71 -15.15
C TYR A 525 -5.36 8.00 -13.90
N ARG A 526 -4.05 7.79 -13.87
CA ARG A 526 -3.31 7.23 -12.74
C ARG A 526 -2.33 8.26 -12.19
N SER A 527 -2.25 8.35 -10.87
CA SER A 527 -1.21 9.13 -10.20
C SER A 527 0.18 8.51 -10.43
N PRO A 528 1.27 9.24 -10.16
CA PRO A 528 2.57 8.61 -9.93
C PRO A 528 2.47 7.51 -8.87
N VAL A 529 3.25 6.44 -9.01
CA VAL A 529 3.27 5.37 -8.01
C VAL A 529 3.97 5.83 -6.74
N ARG A 530 3.46 5.38 -5.60
CA ARG A 530 4.17 5.43 -4.32
C ARG A 530 4.55 4.02 -3.92
N SER A 531 5.79 3.84 -3.48
CA SER A 531 6.31 2.54 -3.06
C SER A 531 6.47 2.46 -1.54
N ALA A 532 6.19 1.28 -1.00
CA ALA A 532 6.52 0.91 0.38
C ALA A 532 7.12 -0.49 0.37
N THR A 533 8.14 -0.71 1.19
CA THR A 533 8.88 -1.98 1.24
C THR A 533 8.96 -2.47 2.66
N ASP A 534 8.68 -3.76 2.86
CA ASP A 534 8.85 -4.41 4.15
C ASP A 534 9.09 -5.92 3.95
N TRP A 535 9.54 -6.58 5.01
CA TRP A 535 9.76 -8.02 5.04
C TRP A 535 8.60 -8.73 5.73
N THR A 536 8.22 -9.89 5.21
CA THR A 536 7.36 -10.84 5.95
C THR A 536 8.09 -11.36 7.17
N TYR A 537 7.37 -11.67 8.25
CA TYR A 537 7.99 -12.12 9.49
C TYR A 537 8.60 -13.52 9.30
N PRO A 538 9.85 -13.80 9.74
CA PRO A 538 10.44 -15.11 9.57
C PRO A 538 9.77 -16.14 10.49
N LEU A 539 9.62 -17.37 10.01
CA LEU A 539 9.05 -18.46 10.82
C LEU A 539 10.08 -18.98 11.82
N ALA A 540 9.68 -19.20 13.09
CA ALA A 540 10.59 -19.78 14.08
C ALA A 540 11.08 -21.17 13.61
N PRO A 541 12.38 -21.48 13.76
CA PRO A 541 12.90 -22.79 13.35
C PRO A 541 12.23 -23.91 14.16
N SER A 542 11.76 -24.94 13.45
CA SER A 542 11.16 -26.14 14.04
C SER A 542 12.20 -27.23 14.30
N GLY A 543 11.81 -28.26 15.05
CA GLY A 543 12.67 -29.42 15.29
C GLY A 543 13.95 -29.10 16.08
N VAL A 544 13.98 -27.96 16.79
CA VAL A 544 15.17 -27.56 17.56
C VAL A 544 15.40 -28.56 18.67
N THR A 545 16.49 -29.29 18.56
CA THR A 545 16.91 -30.31 19.50
C THR A 545 18.34 -30.06 19.93
N LEU A 546 18.61 -30.35 21.19
CA LEU A 546 19.94 -30.31 21.77
C LEU A 546 20.23 -31.72 22.25
N THR A 547 21.35 -32.29 21.83
CA THR A 547 21.69 -33.69 22.09
C THR A 547 23.12 -33.81 22.58
N ASN A 548 23.39 -34.87 23.34
CA ASN A 548 24.72 -35.20 23.80
C ASN A 548 25.15 -36.61 23.38
N THR A 549 26.24 -36.70 22.63
CA THR A 549 26.86 -37.96 22.18
C THR A 549 27.87 -38.52 23.19
N ARG A 550 27.47 -38.63 24.48
CA ARG A 550 28.33 -39.06 25.61
C ARG A 550 29.58 -38.22 25.84
N ARG A 551 29.52 -36.92 25.50
CA ARG A 551 30.64 -35.98 25.66
C ARG A 551 30.46 -35.11 26.92
N PRO A 552 31.46 -35.05 27.82
CA PRO A 552 31.35 -34.23 29.02
C PRO A 552 31.46 -32.72 28.73
N MET A 553 32.12 -32.32 27.65
CA MET A 553 32.38 -30.90 27.35
C MET A 553 31.74 -30.42 26.04
N GLY A 554 30.74 -31.13 25.52
CA GLY A 554 30.11 -30.70 24.27
C GLY A 554 28.67 -31.14 24.11
N LEU A 555 27.93 -30.35 23.35
CA LEU A 555 26.53 -30.57 22.97
C LEU A 555 26.36 -30.24 21.49
N SER A 556 25.53 -31.02 20.80
CA SER A 556 25.22 -30.83 19.38
C SER A 556 23.77 -30.40 19.24
N ALA A 557 23.59 -29.25 18.60
CA ALA A 557 22.31 -28.66 18.28
C ALA A 557 21.90 -29.02 16.85
N PHE A 558 20.63 -29.31 16.65
CA PHE A 558 20.03 -29.61 15.35
C PHE A 558 18.70 -28.87 15.24
N TRP A 559 18.34 -28.46 14.03
CA TRP A 559 17.05 -27.85 13.72
C TRP A 559 16.67 -28.14 12.27
N ASP A 560 15.38 -28.07 11.98
CA ASP A 560 14.87 -28.33 10.63
C ASP A 560 15.23 -27.17 9.68
N LYS A 561 15.15 -27.45 8.37
CA LYS A 561 15.21 -26.40 7.35
C LYS A 561 14.05 -25.43 7.56
N ALA A 562 14.37 -24.15 7.79
CA ALA A 562 13.37 -23.10 7.94
C ALA A 562 12.53 -22.94 6.66
N ALA A 563 11.23 -22.73 6.84
CA ALA A 563 10.33 -22.42 5.74
C ALA A 563 10.44 -20.92 5.38
N GLY A 564 10.80 -20.64 4.14
CA GLY A 564 11.00 -19.27 3.63
C GLY A 564 12.46 -18.87 3.51
N ASP A 565 12.70 -17.56 3.41
CA ASP A 565 14.02 -16.99 3.24
C ASP A 565 14.64 -16.68 4.60
N VAL A 566 15.92 -17.03 4.73
CA VAL A 566 16.70 -16.84 5.96
C VAL A 566 18.01 -16.19 5.58
N ASP A 567 18.41 -15.18 6.35
CA ASP A 567 19.73 -14.57 6.21
C ASP A 567 20.75 -15.29 7.11
N GLN A 568 20.38 -15.53 8.38
CA GLN A 568 21.27 -16.17 9.35
C GLN A 568 20.51 -16.78 10.53
N PHE A 569 21.10 -17.78 11.19
CA PHE A 569 20.63 -18.27 12.49
C PHE A 569 21.55 -17.78 13.61
N HIS A 570 20.96 -17.24 14.68
CA HIS A 570 21.64 -16.85 15.91
C HIS A 570 21.33 -17.85 17.02
N LEU A 571 22.36 -18.55 17.49
CA LEU A 571 22.24 -19.55 18.54
C LEU A 571 22.72 -18.95 19.86
N GLN A 572 21.86 -19.01 20.87
CA GLN A 572 22.19 -18.61 22.24
C GLN A 572 22.13 -19.85 23.13
N LEU A 573 23.29 -20.28 23.61
CA LEU A 573 23.42 -21.36 24.57
C LEU A 573 23.78 -20.76 25.92
N TYR A 574 23.00 -21.04 26.96
CA TYR A 574 23.29 -20.55 28.30
C TYR A 574 22.95 -21.60 29.36
N SER A 575 23.51 -21.42 30.55
CA SER A 575 23.23 -22.24 31.73
C SER A 575 22.66 -21.36 32.84
N LYS A 576 21.75 -21.91 33.65
CA LYS A 576 21.26 -21.21 34.85
C LYS A 576 22.28 -21.22 35.99
N SER A 577 23.15 -22.24 36.04
CA SER A 577 24.14 -22.42 37.11
C SER A 577 25.48 -21.75 36.81
N HIS A 578 25.74 -21.40 35.55
CA HIS A 578 26.95 -20.73 35.11
C HIS A 578 26.58 -19.58 34.18
N ALA A 579 27.06 -18.37 34.47
CA ALA A 579 26.75 -17.16 33.69
C ALA A 579 27.34 -17.15 32.27
N ALA A 580 28.02 -18.22 31.85
CA ALA A 580 28.62 -18.34 30.52
C ALA A 580 27.52 -18.56 29.46
N GLN A 581 27.06 -17.45 28.87
CA GLN A 581 26.26 -17.45 27.65
C GLN A 581 27.20 -17.50 26.44
N ARG A 582 27.00 -18.50 25.57
CA ARG A 582 27.71 -18.62 24.29
C ARG A 582 26.76 -18.27 23.16
N ASN A 583 27.08 -17.18 22.47
CA ASN A 583 26.33 -16.72 21.31
C ASN A 583 27.16 -16.99 20.05
N THR A 584 26.55 -17.60 19.05
CA THR A 584 27.19 -17.83 17.76
C THR A 584 26.17 -17.60 16.66
N SER A 585 26.65 -17.26 15.47
CA SER A 585 25.80 -17.05 14.31
C SER A 585 26.30 -17.90 13.15
N VAL A 586 25.37 -18.59 12.48
CA VAL A 586 25.68 -19.55 11.42
C VAL A 586 24.88 -19.22 10.17
N GLY A 587 25.48 -19.47 9.00
CA GLY A 587 24.88 -19.14 7.73
C GLY A 587 23.53 -19.83 7.49
N PRO A 588 22.76 -19.37 6.49
CA PRO A 588 21.35 -19.73 6.29
C PRO A 588 21.14 -21.19 5.86
N ASN A 589 22.17 -21.85 5.34
CA ASN A 589 22.12 -23.26 4.94
C ASN A 589 22.57 -24.23 6.06
N THR A 590 22.92 -23.70 7.24
CA THR A 590 23.40 -24.51 8.36
C THR A 590 22.22 -25.02 9.18
N HIS A 591 22.20 -26.32 9.47
CA HIS A 591 21.13 -27.00 10.22
C HIS A 591 21.65 -27.75 11.46
N ASN A 592 22.96 -27.67 11.72
CA ASN A 592 23.57 -28.25 12.91
C ASN A 592 24.71 -27.37 13.43
N PHE A 593 24.97 -27.46 14.74
CA PHE A 593 26.12 -26.79 15.35
C PHE A 593 26.57 -27.53 16.61
N THR A 594 27.88 -27.68 16.80
CA THR A 594 28.43 -28.35 17.99
C THR A 594 29.14 -27.35 18.88
N PHE A 595 28.64 -27.21 20.11
CA PHE A 595 29.25 -26.41 21.17
C PHE A 595 30.32 -27.24 21.89
N LEU A 596 31.57 -26.76 21.92
CA LEU A 596 32.70 -27.41 22.58
C LEU A 596 33.26 -26.58 23.76
N GLY A 597 33.91 -27.21 24.73
CA GLY A 597 34.46 -26.51 25.91
C GLY A 597 33.40 -26.07 26.90
N LEU A 598 32.28 -26.80 26.96
CA LEU A 598 31.23 -26.61 27.95
C LEU A 598 31.64 -27.22 29.30
N SER A 599 31.04 -26.74 30.39
CA SER A 599 31.25 -27.30 31.72
C SER A 599 30.60 -28.68 31.80
N PRO A 600 31.35 -29.73 32.22
CA PRO A 600 30.77 -31.02 32.49
C PRO A 600 29.69 -30.94 33.54
N GLY A 601 28.74 -31.86 33.45
CA GLY A 601 27.73 -31.95 34.46
C GLY A 601 26.76 -30.75 34.57
N THR A 602 26.51 -30.00 33.50
CA THR A 602 25.69 -28.78 33.53
C THR A 602 24.50 -28.87 32.57
N GLN A 603 23.33 -28.35 32.98
CA GLN A 603 22.17 -28.20 32.10
C GLN A 603 22.34 -26.94 31.26
N TYR A 604 22.21 -27.09 29.94
CA TYR A 604 22.20 -25.95 29.02
C TYR A 604 20.82 -25.81 28.38
N PHE A 605 20.51 -24.56 28.04
CA PHE A 605 19.32 -24.13 27.34
C PHE A 605 19.77 -23.47 26.04
N LEU A 606 19.32 -24.02 24.91
CA LEU A 606 19.57 -23.50 23.57
C LEU A 606 18.32 -22.77 23.09
N LYS A 607 18.53 -21.55 22.61
CA LYS A 607 17.56 -20.79 21.83
C LYS A 607 18.13 -20.55 20.45
N VAL A 608 17.44 -21.02 19.42
CA VAL A 608 17.80 -20.74 18.02
C VAL A 608 16.87 -19.65 17.53
N THR A 609 17.45 -18.54 17.06
CA THR A 609 16.71 -17.40 16.52
C THR A 609 17.04 -17.25 15.05
N VAL A 610 16.02 -17.29 14.20
CA VAL A 610 16.19 -17.00 12.77
C VAL A 610 16.15 -15.49 12.54
N LEU A 611 16.93 -15.02 11.58
CA LEU A 611 17.01 -13.62 11.16
C LEU A 611 16.67 -13.52 9.67
N ALA A 612 15.77 -12.60 9.34
CA ALA A 612 15.45 -12.20 7.97
C ALA A 612 15.20 -10.68 7.96
N GLY A 613 16.13 -9.93 7.38
CA GLY A 613 16.15 -8.48 7.46
C GLY A 613 16.17 -7.98 8.92
N PRO A 614 15.30 -7.02 9.30
CA PRO A 614 15.22 -6.49 10.66
C PRO A 614 14.46 -7.40 11.64
N TYR A 615 13.79 -8.45 11.15
CA TYR A 615 12.91 -9.28 11.96
C TYR A 615 13.62 -10.54 12.45
N ARG A 616 13.21 -10.98 13.64
CA ARG A 616 13.77 -12.13 14.32
C ARG A 616 12.68 -12.96 14.95
N SER A 617 12.76 -14.27 14.78
CA SER A 617 11.82 -15.21 15.38
C SER A 617 12.58 -16.31 16.09
N SER A 618 12.19 -16.61 17.32
CA SER A 618 12.93 -17.52 18.18
C SER A 618 12.18 -18.81 18.42
N SER A 619 12.92 -19.93 18.41
CA SER A 619 12.40 -21.22 18.82
C SER A 619 12.07 -21.26 20.31
N HIS A 620 11.32 -22.28 20.70
CA HIS A 620 11.30 -22.74 22.08
C HIS A 620 12.70 -23.19 22.52
N PHE A 621 12.93 -23.18 23.84
CA PHE A 621 14.21 -23.63 24.39
C PHE A 621 14.33 -25.15 24.27
N ALA A 622 15.37 -25.61 23.58
CA ALA A 622 15.83 -26.99 23.70
C ALA A 622 16.77 -27.08 24.90
N THR A 623 16.66 -28.15 25.67
CA THR A 623 17.49 -28.34 26.86
C THR A 623 18.09 -29.74 26.88
N GLU A 624 19.35 -29.80 27.29
CA GLU A 624 20.10 -31.05 27.45
C GLU A 624 21.19 -30.85 28.50
N TRP A 625 21.60 -31.95 29.11
CA TRP A 625 22.66 -32.00 30.11
C TRP A 625 23.99 -32.45 29.47
N THR A 626 25.09 -31.81 29.87
CA THR A 626 26.42 -32.37 29.61
C THR A 626 26.66 -33.61 30.48
N TYR A 627 27.33 -34.62 29.92
CA TYR A 627 27.74 -35.80 30.69
C TYR A 627 28.62 -35.37 31.88
N PRO A 628 28.48 -36.00 33.06
CA PRO A 628 29.35 -35.75 34.19
C PRO A 628 30.71 -36.38 33.92
N LEU A 629 31.74 -35.92 34.63
CA LEU A 629 33.03 -36.60 34.61
C LEU A 629 32.98 -37.86 35.49
N SER A 630 33.68 -38.89 35.03
CA SER A 630 33.98 -40.06 35.87
C SER A 630 34.94 -39.63 36.97
N LEU A 631 34.62 -39.98 38.21
CA LEU A 631 35.52 -39.72 39.34
C LEU A 631 36.81 -40.53 39.19
N ALA A 632 37.93 -39.87 39.47
CA ALA A 632 39.26 -40.45 39.44
C ALA A 632 39.75 -40.76 40.86
N ASN A 633 40.72 -41.67 40.95
CA ASN A 633 41.40 -42.00 42.21
C ASN A 633 40.46 -42.53 43.31
N VAL A 634 39.49 -43.36 42.92
CA VAL A 634 38.64 -44.07 43.88
C VAL A 634 39.49 -45.11 44.60
N SER A 635 39.58 -44.98 45.93
CA SER A 635 40.33 -45.89 46.79
C SER A 635 39.43 -46.40 47.92
N VAL A 636 39.66 -47.65 48.33
CA VAL A 636 38.91 -48.30 49.41
C VAL A 636 39.90 -48.83 50.43
N GLN A 637 39.69 -48.47 51.69
CA GLN A 637 40.52 -48.87 52.83
C GLN A 637 39.61 -49.43 53.93
N PRO A 638 40.09 -50.34 54.79
CA PRO A 638 39.36 -50.75 55.97
C PRO A 638 39.11 -49.55 56.90
N GLY A 639 37.96 -49.54 57.56
CA GLY A 639 37.59 -48.55 58.55
C GLY A 639 38.27 -48.77 59.91
N ARG A 640 37.79 -48.04 60.93
CA ARG A 640 38.27 -48.23 62.30
C ARG A 640 37.70 -49.51 62.92
N GLU A 641 36.52 -49.91 62.49
CA GLU A 641 35.86 -51.13 62.95
C GLU A 641 35.97 -52.27 61.91
N PRO A 642 35.98 -53.55 62.34
CA PRO A 642 35.99 -54.71 61.44
C PRO A 642 34.79 -54.78 60.48
N GLN A 643 33.71 -54.04 60.75
CA GLN A 643 32.50 -53.99 59.92
C GLN A 643 32.41 -52.73 59.05
N GLU A 644 33.51 -51.97 58.96
CA GLU A 644 33.55 -50.69 58.28
C GLU A 644 34.51 -50.71 57.08
N LEU A 645 34.08 -50.12 55.96
CA LEU A 645 34.93 -49.75 54.83
C LEU A 645 34.91 -48.24 54.62
N ARG A 646 36.08 -47.64 54.42
CA ARG A 646 36.22 -46.25 54.04
C ARG A 646 36.52 -46.14 52.56
N VAL A 647 35.65 -45.47 51.83
CA VAL A 647 35.78 -45.17 50.41
C VAL A 647 36.18 -43.71 50.26
N SER A 648 37.17 -43.40 49.44
CA SER A 648 37.56 -42.02 49.14
C SER A 648 37.80 -41.81 47.65
N TRP A 649 37.61 -40.58 47.17
CA TRP A 649 37.74 -40.20 45.76
C TRP A 649 38.14 -38.73 45.61
N VAL A 650 38.61 -38.36 44.41
CA VAL A 650 38.90 -36.96 44.06
C VAL A 650 37.73 -36.38 43.26
N GLU A 651 37.19 -35.27 43.75
CA GLU A 651 36.12 -34.54 43.05
C GLU A 651 36.67 -33.94 41.73
N SER A 652 36.00 -34.20 40.62
CA SER A 652 36.43 -33.76 39.29
C SER A 652 35.30 -33.05 38.56
N GLY A 653 35.32 -31.71 38.63
CA GLY A 653 34.51 -30.78 37.83
C GLY A 653 32.98 -30.82 38.04
N GLY A 654 32.36 -29.64 38.10
CA GLY A 654 30.92 -29.44 37.83
C GLY A 654 29.93 -30.29 38.65
N GLY A 655 29.80 -29.95 39.94
CA GLY A 655 29.01 -30.59 40.99
C GLY A 655 27.71 -31.31 40.65
N ARG A 656 27.61 -32.56 41.10
CA ARG A 656 26.39 -33.38 41.07
C ARG A 656 26.35 -34.42 42.19
N ASP A 657 25.22 -35.08 42.34
CA ASP A 657 25.02 -36.19 43.28
C ASP A 657 25.79 -37.44 42.82
N HIS A 658 26.43 -38.10 43.77
CA HIS A 658 27.14 -39.35 43.55
C HIS A 658 26.35 -40.48 44.20
N LEU A 659 26.26 -41.62 43.51
CA LEU A 659 25.70 -42.83 44.08
C LEU A 659 26.83 -43.84 44.28
N VAL A 660 27.18 -44.12 45.53
CA VAL A 660 28.15 -45.15 45.88
C VAL A 660 27.43 -46.49 45.91
N GLN A 661 27.74 -47.33 44.93
CA GLN A 661 27.21 -48.69 44.82
C GLN A 661 28.21 -49.67 45.41
N LEU A 662 27.81 -50.32 46.51
CA LEU A 662 28.55 -51.38 47.17
C LEU A 662 27.98 -52.74 46.76
N SER A 663 28.84 -53.60 46.25
CA SER A 663 28.52 -54.98 45.89
C SER A 663 29.48 -55.97 46.53
N VAL A 664 29.00 -57.19 46.76
CA VAL A 664 29.87 -58.32 47.13
C VAL A 664 30.78 -58.62 45.93
N ALA A 665 32.08 -58.79 46.14
CA ALA A 665 33.02 -58.94 45.04
C ALA A 665 32.83 -60.25 44.26
N GLU A 666 32.42 -61.33 44.94
CA GLU A 666 32.27 -62.67 44.38
C GLU A 666 30.96 -62.83 43.60
N SER A 667 29.83 -62.43 44.19
CA SER A 667 28.50 -62.61 43.60
C SER A 667 28.03 -61.43 42.75
N LEU A 668 28.73 -60.29 42.80
CA LEU A 668 28.32 -59.01 42.21
C LEU A 668 26.96 -58.51 42.70
N SER A 669 26.41 -59.08 43.78
CA SER A 669 25.13 -58.67 44.33
C SER A 669 25.29 -57.30 45.00
N ILE A 670 24.47 -56.34 44.58
CA ILE A 670 24.42 -55.00 45.18
C ILE A 670 23.83 -55.13 46.58
N ILE A 671 24.59 -54.71 47.58
CA ILE A 671 24.22 -54.76 48.99
C ILE A 671 23.67 -53.42 49.43
N ARG A 672 24.26 -52.32 48.91
CA ARG A 672 23.92 -50.98 49.35
C ARG A 672 24.18 -49.95 48.26
N ASN A 673 23.23 -49.03 48.09
CA ASN A 673 23.38 -47.84 47.28
C ASN A 673 23.26 -46.63 48.21
N VAL A 674 24.31 -45.82 48.30
CA VAL A 674 24.34 -44.64 49.17
C VAL A 674 24.42 -43.39 48.31
N SER A 675 23.39 -42.56 48.37
CA SER A 675 23.39 -41.24 47.75
C SER A 675 24.25 -40.30 48.57
N VAL A 676 25.28 -39.74 47.94
CA VAL A 676 26.24 -38.83 48.56
C VAL A 676 26.09 -37.44 47.93
N PRO A 677 25.80 -36.41 48.74
CA PRO A 677 25.70 -35.05 48.24
C PRO A 677 27.08 -34.51 47.83
N ARG A 678 27.05 -33.46 47.01
CA ARG A 678 28.24 -32.77 46.53
C ARG A 678 29.20 -32.34 47.65
N GLY A 679 30.51 -32.37 47.37
CA GLY A 679 31.57 -31.87 48.26
C GLY A 679 32.09 -32.91 49.26
N VAL A 680 31.42 -34.06 49.37
CA VAL A 680 31.93 -35.21 50.13
C VAL A 680 32.92 -35.98 49.25
N THR A 681 34.14 -36.16 49.74
CA THR A 681 35.21 -36.91 49.07
C THR A 681 35.53 -38.24 49.76
N GLN A 682 34.88 -38.52 50.89
CA GLN A 682 35.10 -39.70 51.72
C GLN A 682 33.78 -40.19 52.32
N LEU A 683 33.54 -41.50 52.32
CA LEU A 683 32.36 -42.13 52.88
C LEU A 683 32.75 -43.38 53.68
N ALA A 684 32.21 -43.50 54.90
CA ALA A 684 32.30 -44.70 55.71
C ALA A 684 31.05 -45.58 55.52
N LEU A 685 31.27 -46.83 55.13
CA LEU A 685 30.24 -47.86 54.93
C LEU A 685 30.31 -48.84 56.10
N GLN A 686 29.30 -48.80 56.97
CA GLN A 686 29.21 -49.62 58.19
C GLN A 686 28.21 -50.78 58.05
N GLY A 687 28.28 -51.74 58.97
CA GLY A 687 27.38 -52.91 59.02
C GLY A 687 27.74 -53.98 57.99
N LEU A 688 29.00 -54.04 57.59
CA LEU A 688 29.54 -55.02 56.65
C LEU A 688 29.98 -56.28 57.39
N VAL A 689 29.98 -57.42 56.68
CA VAL A 689 30.53 -58.67 57.21
C VAL A 689 32.06 -58.54 57.32
N PRO A 690 32.66 -58.75 58.52
CA PRO A 690 34.10 -58.72 58.72
C PRO A 690 34.86 -59.70 57.82
N GLY A 691 36.10 -59.35 57.47
CA GLY A 691 36.99 -60.14 56.62
C GLY A 691 36.47 -60.44 55.21
N SER A 692 35.42 -59.74 54.75
CA SER A 692 34.82 -59.94 53.44
C SER A 692 35.37 -58.95 52.41
N ARG A 693 35.38 -59.38 51.15
CA ARG A 693 35.83 -58.61 49.99
C ARG A 693 34.65 -57.91 49.32
N TYR A 694 34.78 -56.60 49.12
CA TYR A 694 33.74 -55.77 48.52
C TYR A 694 34.23 -55.03 47.29
N ARG A 695 33.30 -54.83 46.35
CA ARG A 695 33.47 -54.02 45.15
C ARG A 695 32.67 -52.73 45.30
N VAL A 696 33.34 -51.60 45.05
CA VAL A 696 32.75 -50.26 45.11
C VAL A 696 32.86 -49.59 43.76
N GLU A 697 31.73 -49.08 43.28
CA GLU A 697 31.65 -48.21 42.10
C GLU A 697 30.91 -46.93 42.47
N ILE A 698 31.41 -45.79 42.01
CA ILE A 698 30.76 -44.50 42.26
C ILE A 698 30.15 -44.04 40.94
N ILE A 699 28.82 -43.92 40.93
CA ILE A 699 28.05 -43.47 39.77
C ILE A 699 27.83 -41.97 39.92
N SER A 700 28.46 -41.18 39.06
CA SER A 700 28.15 -39.75 38.93
C SER A 700 26.89 -39.58 38.08
N GLN A 701 25.85 -38.96 38.65
CA GLN A 701 24.56 -38.79 37.97
C GLN A 701 24.33 -37.35 37.56
N ALA A 702 23.79 -37.19 36.35
CA ALA A 702 23.69 -35.95 35.65
C ALA A 702 22.36 -35.71 34.92
N GLY A 703 21.32 -35.35 35.65
CA GLY A 703 19.97 -35.42 35.09
C GLY A 703 19.70 -36.88 34.70
N PRO A 704 19.42 -37.21 33.43
CA PRO A 704 19.27 -38.60 32.97
C PRO A 704 20.60 -39.32 32.74
N HIS A 705 21.72 -38.61 32.55
CA HIS A 705 23.00 -39.22 32.17
C HIS A 705 23.74 -39.77 33.38
N ARG A 706 24.38 -40.94 33.25
CA ARG A 706 25.14 -41.60 34.32
C ARG A 706 26.50 -42.06 33.80
N ILE A 707 27.53 -41.93 34.63
CA ILE A 707 28.85 -42.49 34.36
C ILE A 707 29.41 -43.13 35.62
N SER A 708 29.92 -44.36 35.49
CA SER A 708 30.56 -45.06 36.60
C SER A 708 32.05 -44.72 36.66
N SER A 709 32.57 -44.63 37.88
CA SER A 709 34.01 -44.59 38.14
C SER A 709 34.68 -45.90 37.75
N GLN A 710 36.02 -45.92 37.79
CA GLN A 710 36.75 -47.17 37.87
C GLN A 710 36.31 -48.00 39.09
N THR A 711 36.24 -49.31 38.92
CA THR A 711 35.90 -50.25 39.99
C THR A 711 37.03 -50.31 41.02
N ALA A 712 36.71 -50.09 42.30
CA ALA A 712 37.65 -50.21 43.40
C ALA A 712 37.28 -51.40 44.30
N ILE A 713 38.30 -52.10 44.82
CA ILE A 713 38.14 -53.30 45.65
C ILE A 713 38.73 -53.03 47.03
N GLY A 714 38.00 -53.41 48.08
CA GLY A 714 38.46 -53.31 49.47
C GLY A 714 38.10 -54.53 50.30
N TYR A 715 38.84 -54.74 51.38
CA TYR A 715 38.57 -55.79 52.36
C TYR A 715 38.25 -55.17 53.71
N THR A 716 37.27 -55.72 54.40
CA THR A 716 37.06 -55.46 55.82
C THR A 716 38.06 -56.26 56.65
N VAL A 717 38.40 -55.79 57.85
CA VAL A 717 39.33 -56.51 58.73
C VAL A 717 38.64 -57.75 59.32
N PRO A 718 39.26 -58.94 59.34
CA PRO A 718 38.66 -60.13 59.93
C PRO A 718 38.66 -60.05 61.47
N LEU A 719 37.71 -60.74 62.10
CA LEU A 719 37.66 -60.87 63.56
C LEU A 719 38.65 -61.95 64.05
N ALA A 720 39.11 -61.82 65.29
CA ALA A 720 39.99 -62.82 65.89
C ALA A 720 39.25 -64.15 66.11
N PRO A 721 39.94 -65.31 65.98
CA PRO A 721 39.39 -66.61 66.37
C PRO A 721 39.03 -66.63 67.86
N ARG A 722 38.19 -67.57 68.27
CA ARG A 722 37.73 -67.69 69.68
C ARG A 722 38.19 -69.02 70.28
N SER A 723 38.11 -69.14 71.61
CA SER A 723 38.32 -70.39 72.34
C SER A 723 39.65 -71.10 72.01
N LEU A 724 40.74 -70.33 71.93
CA LEU A 724 42.06 -70.90 71.67
C LEU A 724 42.48 -71.82 72.82
N SER A 725 42.80 -73.06 72.49
CA SER A 725 43.26 -74.09 73.41
C SER A 725 44.45 -74.84 72.82
N ALA A 726 45.34 -75.35 73.67
CA ALA A 726 46.54 -76.05 73.24
C ALA A 726 46.75 -77.28 74.12
N SER A 727 46.60 -78.46 73.51
CA SER A 727 46.77 -79.75 74.17
C SER A 727 48.21 -80.27 74.03
N PRO A 728 48.85 -80.69 75.13
CA PRO A 728 50.24 -81.07 75.13
C PRO A 728 50.46 -82.49 74.61
N MET A 729 51.47 -82.68 73.75
CA MET A 729 51.98 -83.99 73.32
C MET A 729 53.49 -84.08 73.59
N ALA A 730 54.09 -85.25 73.35
CA ALA A 730 55.52 -85.47 73.61
C ALA A 730 56.46 -84.54 72.82
N ARG A 731 56.24 -84.38 71.50
CA ARG A 731 57.06 -83.52 70.61
C ARG A 731 56.23 -82.59 69.75
N ALA A 732 55.01 -82.28 70.21
CA ALA A 732 54.07 -81.46 69.47
C ALA A 732 53.08 -80.77 70.42
N LEU A 733 52.42 -79.73 69.93
CA LEU A 733 51.25 -79.11 70.56
C LEU A 733 50.09 -79.20 69.57
N ALA A 734 48.95 -79.73 69.99
CA ALA A 734 47.72 -79.69 69.19
C ALA A 734 46.94 -78.45 69.61
N VAL A 735 46.99 -77.44 68.75
CA VAL A 735 46.33 -76.15 68.94
C VAL A 735 44.94 -76.24 68.31
N HIS A 736 43.92 -75.88 69.06
CA HIS A 736 42.52 -75.89 68.64
C HIS A 736 41.90 -74.51 68.89
N TRP A 737 41.03 -74.07 67.97
CA TRP A 737 40.31 -72.82 68.07
C TRP A 737 38.93 -72.94 67.42
N GLU A 738 38.02 -72.05 67.83
CA GLU A 738 36.75 -71.86 67.14
C GLU A 738 36.90 -70.90 65.98
N ALA A 739 36.13 -71.17 64.92
CA ALA A 739 36.12 -70.37 63.71
C ALA A 739 35.75 -68.90 64.03
N ALA A 740 36.66 -67.99 63.72
CA ALA A 740 36.44 -66.54 63.75
C ALA A 740 35.11 -66.15 63.05
N PRO A 741 34.23 -65.36 63.69
CA PRO A 741 32.99 -64.90 63.08
C PRO A 741 33.25 -64.03 61.85
N GLY A 742 32.41 -64.15 60.82
CA GLY A 742 32.57 -63.44 59.55
C GLY A 742 33.37 -64.24 58.52
N HIS A 743 33.78 -63.57 57.45
CA HIS A 743 34.58 -64.16 56.38
C HIS A 743 36.07 -64.08 56.71
N ARG A 744 36.84 -65.00 56.13
CA ARG A 744 38.29 -65.10 56.29
C ARG A 744 38.84 -65.99 55.17
N ASP A 745 40.04 -65.69 54.75
CA ASP A 745 40.77 -66.48 53.75
C ASP A 745 41.57 -67.61 54.41
N GLY A 746 41.93 -67.45 55.69
CA GLY A 746 42.71 -68.43 56.45
C GLY A 746 43.08 -67.95 57.85
N TYR A 747 43.94 -68.71 58.51
CA TYR A 747 44.56 -68.37 59.78
C TYR A 747 46.08 -68.38 59.67
N LEU A 748 46.73 -67.49 60.41
CA LEU A 748 48.19 -67.47 60.57
C LEU A 748 48.50 -67.75 62.04
N LEU A 749 49.31 -68.77 62.30
CA LEU A 749 49.78 -69.12 63.62
C LEU A 749 51.26 -68.76 63.75
N SER A 750 51.68 -68.28 64.91
CA SER A 750 53.08 -67.99 65.27
C SER A 750 53.40 -68.70 66.57
N VAL A 751 54.38 -69.59 66.56
CA VAL A 751 54.81 -70.36 67.73
C VAL A 751 56.20 -69.92 68.17
N LEU A 752 56.34 -69.55 69.44
CA LEU A 752 57.58 -69.08 70.03
C LEU A 752 57.87 -69.83 71.33
N GLN A 753 59.09 -70.33 71.49
CA GLN A 753 59.52 -70.93 72.76
C GLN A 753 59.58 -69.87 73.85
N GLU A 754 58.97 -70.14 75.00
CA GLU A 754 58.90 -69.20 76.11
C GLU A 754 60.30 -68.93 76.67
N GLY A 755 60.68 -67.65 76.79
CA GLY A 755 62.00 -67.20 77.24
C GLY A 755 63.12 -67.21 76.18
N SER A 756 62.83 -67.62 74.94
CA SER A 756 63.78 -67.58 73.82
C SER A 756 63.64 -66.30 72.99
N SER A 757 64.76 -65.77 72.48
CA SER A 757 64.75 -64.67 71.49
C SER A 757 64.72 -65.18 70.04
N ALA A 758 64.55 -66.48 69.82
CA ALA A 758 64.49 -67.09 68.50
C ALA A 758 63.34 -66.51 67.66
N ARG A 759 63.47 -66.54 66.32
CA ARG A 759 62.39 -66.11 65.43
C ARG A 759 61.17 -67.03 65.61
N PRO A 760 59.95 -66.47 65.72
CA PRO A 760 58.75 -67.28 65.81
C PRO A 760 58.55 -68.10 64.54
N ARG A 761 58.09 -69.34 64.70
CA ARG A 761 57.74 -70.22 63.59
C ARG A 761 56.30 -69.91 63.15
N ASN A 762 56.13 -69.48 61.91
CA ASN A 762 54.82 -69.19 61.35
C ASN A 762 54.24 -70.43 60.63
N LEU A 763 52.96 -70.69 60.80
CA LEU A 763 52.20 -71.72 60.08
C LEU A 763 50.90 -71.12 59.54
N GLU A 764 50.55 -71.44 58.31
CA GLU A 764 49.27 -71.04 57.70
C GLU A 764 48.28 -72.20 57.79
N ALA A 765 47.04 -71.89 58.15
CA ALA A 765 45.94 -72.84 58.17
C ALA A 765 44.81 -72.35 57.26
N GLY A 766 44.08 -73.29 56.64
CA GLY A 766 43.00 -72.97 55.72
C GLY A 766 41.83 -72.28 56.44
N LYS A 767 40.96 -71.61 55.67
CA LYS A 767 39.80 -70.88 56.21
C LYS A 767 38.91 -71.73 57.12
N ASP A 768 38.74 -73.01 56.82
CA ASP A 768 37.86 -73.92 57.56
C ASP A 768 38.60 -74.74 58.63
N SER A 769 39.91 -74.54 58.78
CA SER A 769 40.70 -75.22 59.81
C SER A 769 40.33 -74.70 61.20
N THR A 770 40.06 -75.62 62.13
CA THR A 770 39.78 -75.36 63.56
C THR A 770 40.85 -75.97 64.46
N ASN A 771 41.82 -76.68 63.90
CA ASN A 771 42.95 -77.23 64.62
C ASN A 771 44.20 -77.26 63.74
N VAL A 772 45.36 -77.19 64.38
CA VAL A 772 46.67 -77.45 63.78
C VAL A 772 47.55 -78.12 64.82
N THR A 773 48.20 -79.21 64.40
CA THR A 773 49.29 -79.81 65.17
C THR A 773 50.60 -79.11 64.82
N VAL A 774 51.29 -78.58 65.81
CA VAL A 774 52.62 -77.99 65.68
C VAL A 774 53.67 -79.05 66.04
N PRO A 775 54.32 -79.72 65.07
CA PRO A 775 55.26 -80.79 65.34
C PRO A 775 56.68 -80.25 65.60
N GLN A 776 57.59 -81.15 66.01
CA GLN A 776 59.03 -80.89 66.19
C GLN A 776 59.33 -79.92 67.33
N LEU A 777 58.59 -80.05 68.43
CA LEU A 777 58.82 -79.30 69.66
C LEU A 777 59.67 -80.13 70.63
N GLU A 778 60.47 -79.46 71.46
CA GLU A 778 61.29 -80.10 72.48
C GLU A 778 60.40 -80.63 73.61
N PRO A 779 60.59 -81.87 74.12
CA PRO A 779 59.85 -82.39 75.28
C PRO A 779 60.09 -81.57 76.55
N GLY A 780 59.04 -81.37 77.36
CA GLY A 780 59.11 -80.64 78.62
C GLY A 780 59.27 -79.11 78.51
N THR A 781 59.00 -78.52 77.34
CA THR A 781 59.23 -77.09 77.05
C THR A 781 57.92 -76.36 76.77
N CYS A 782 57.79 -75.14 77.29
CA CYS A 782 56.62 -74.27 77.12
C CYS A 782 56.74 -73.35 75.89
N TYR A 783 55.67 -73.21 75.12
CA TYR A 783 55.59 -72.40 73.91
C TYR A 783 54.39 -71.45 73.95
N LEU A 784 54.62 -70.19 73.56
CA LEU A 784 53.60 -69.18 73.29
C LEU A 784 53.13 -69.32 71.84
N VAL A 785 51.86 -69.65 71.67
CA VAL A 785 51.19 -69.71 70.36
C VAL A 785 50.33 -68.47 70.19
N ARG A 786 50.50 -67.74 69.09
CA ARG A 786 49.63 -66.64 68.66
C ARG A 786 48.91 -67.02 67.38
N ILE A 787 47.64 -66.65 67.24
CA ILE A 787 46.85 -66.92 66.04
C ILE A 787 46.12 -65.65 65.58
N TRP A 788 46.11 -65.42 64.28
CA TRP A 788 45.36 -64.37 63.60
C TRP A 788 44.42 -64.98 62.57
N ALA A 789 43.23 -64.42 62.39
CA ALA A 789 42.46 -64.60 61.16
C ALA A 789 42.99 -63.65 60.08
N VAL A 790 42.97 -64.10 58.82
CA VAL A 790 43.51 -63.33 57.68
C VAL A 790 42.43 -63.19 56.62
N ALA A 791 42.31 -61.99 56.04
CA ALA A 791 41.47 -61.71 54.87
C ALA A 791 42.19 -60.70 53.97
N GLY A 792 42.56 -61.12 52.77
CA GLY A 792 43.45 -60.40 51.86
C GLY A 792 44.75 -60.00 52.57
N PRO A 793 45.14 -58.71 52.54
CA PRO A 793 46.35 -58.23 53.21
C PRO A 793 46.16 -57.95 54.72
N TYR A 794 44.96 -58.10 55.27
CA TYR A 794 44.64 -57.69 56.64
C TYR A 794 44.60 -58.86 57.62
N ARG A 795 45.12 -58.63 58.83
CA ARG A 795 45.14 -59.57 59.95
C ARG A 795 44.22 -59.07 61.05
N SER A 796 43.56 -59.98 61.76
CA SER A 796 42.78 -59.66 62.96
C SER A 796 43.69 -59.20 64.11
N LEU A 797 43.11 -58.96 65.29
CA LEU A 797 43.88 -58.99 66.53
C LEU A 797 44.36 -60.42 66.82
N PRO A 798 45.54 -60.63 67.43
CA PRO A 798 46.00 -61.96 67.83
C PRO A 798 45.27 -62.48 69.06
N GLU A 799 44.91 -63.76 69.03
CA GLU A 799 44.69 -64.54 70.27
C GLU A 799 45.97 -65.29 70.64
N ASN A 800 46.22 -65.47 71.93
CA ASN A 800 47.44 -66.13 72.41
C ASN A 800 47.19 -67.15 73.53
N ILE A 801 48.01 -68.20 73.56
CA ILE A 801 47.99 -69.22 74.61
C ILE A 801 49.40 -69.76 74.85
N THR A 802 49.71 -70.09 76.10
CA THR A 802 50.95 -70.80 76.46
C THR A 802 50.64 -72.24 76.85
N SER A 803 51.39 -73.21 76.30
CA SER A 803 51.25 -74.63 76.65
C SER A 803 52.60 -75.36 76.54
N CYS A 804 52.80 -76.41 77.34
CA CYS A 804 54.07 -77.12 77.48
C CYS A 804 54.00 -78.56 76.98
N THR A 805 55.03 -79.05 76.31
CA THR A 805 55.09 -80.45 75.86
C THR A 805 55.31 -81.43 77.02
N VAL A 806 54.87 -82.68 76.84
CA VAL A 806 55.02 -83.76 77.84
C VAL A 806 56.51 -84.11 78.00
N PRO A 807 57.02 -84.32 79.24
CA PRO A 807 58.41 -84.73 79.45
C PRO A 807 58.66 -86.15 78.91
N ALA A 808 59.90 -86.49 78.58
CA ALA A 808 60.23 -87.83 78.12
C ALA A 808 60.40 -88.81 79.31
N ALA A 809 59.96 -90.06 79.12
CA ALA A 809 60.09 -91.11 80.13
C ALA A 809 61.55 -91.54 80.34
N PRO A 810 62.01 -91.80 81.58
CA PRO A 810 63.33 -92.35 81.87
C PRO A 810 63.54 -93.71 81.21
N THR A 811 64.75 -93.99 80.72
CA THR A 811 65.08 -95.24 80.02
C THR A 811 66.13 -96.05 80.75
N ASN A 812 66.29 -97.33 80.40
CA ASN A 812 67.33 -98.21 80.96
C ASN A 812 67.27 -98.37 82.49
N LEU A 813 66.07 -98.58 83.03
CA LEU A 813 65.87 -98.84 84.45
C LEU A 813 66.50 -100.17 84.87
N SER A 814 67.22 -100.22 85.98
CA SER A 814 67.78 -101.45 86.55
C SER A 814 67.51 -101.55 88.06
N LEU A 815 67.36 -102.77 88.59
CA LEU A 815 67.17 -103.07 90.01
C LEU A 815 68.10 -104.22 90.43
N THR A 816 69.07 -103.96 91.30
CA THR A 816 70.14 -104.89 91.67
C THR A 816 70.18 -105.16 93.17
N ASN A 817 70.61 -106.38 93.56
CA ASN A 817 70.87 -106.75 94.94
C ASN A 817 72.33 -107.27 95.08
N PRO A 818 73.21 -106.56 95.81
CA PRO A 818 74.60 -106.96 95.97
C PRO A 818 74.85 -107.99 97.09
N GLY A 819 73.84 -108.73 97.57
CA GLY A 819 74.00 -109.75 98.61
C GLY A 819 73.22 -109.49 99.91
N SER A 820 72.35 -108.47 99.91
CA SER A 820 71.63 -108.02 101.10
C SER A 820 70.29 -108.75 101.27
N SER A 821 69.91 -108.95 102.53
CA SER A 821 68.58 -109.42 102.92
C SER A 821 67.58 -108.28 103.12
N SER A 822 68.00 -107.01 103.05
CA SER A 822 67.12 -105.86 103.33
C SER A 822 67.32 -104.65 102.40
N GLU A 823 68.15 -104.77 101.36
CA GLU A 823 68.50 -103.64 100.49
C GLU A 823 68.46 -103.98 99.00
N LEU A 824 68.06 -103.00 98.18
CA LEU A 824 68.08 -103.04 96.72
C LEU A 824 68.56 -101.70 96.15
N TYR A 825 69.16 -101.70 94.97
CA TYR A 825 69.66 -100.49 94.30
C TYR A 825 69.00 -100.32 92.94
N THR A 826 68.62 -99.09 92.60
CA THR A 826 67.97 -98.73 91.34
C THR A 826 68.76 -97.66 90.59
N SER A 827 68.85 -97.78 89.27
CA SER A 827 69.45 -96.76 88.39
C SER A 827 68.73 -96.65 87.04
N TRP A 828 68.80 -95.48 86.39
CA TRP A 828 68.22 -95.18 85.07
C TRP A 828 69.04 -94.14 84.29
N ASN A 829 68.79 -94.03 82.98
CA ASN A 829 69.35 -93.01 82.11
C ASN A 829 68.51 -91.73 82.11
N GLU A 830 69.18 -90.59 81.94
CA GLU A 830 68.55 -89.27 81.76
C GLU A 830 67.68 -89.22 80.48
N PRO A 831 66.39 -88.86 80.57
CA PRO A 831 65.52 -88.71 79.41
C PRO A 831 65.67 -87.32 78.74
N PRO A 832 65.46 -87.23 77.42
CA PRO A 832 65.62 -85.98 76.66
C PRO A 832 64.54 -84.95 77.02
N GLY A 833 64.92 -83.67 77.00
CA GLY A 833 64.01 -82.57 77.31
C GLY A 833 64.06 -82.16 78.78
N ARG A 834 63.26 -81.15 79.13
CA ARG A 834 63.25 -80.59 80.49
C ARG A 834 62.28 -81.36 81.38
N ARG A 835 62.63 -81.52 82.64
CA ARG A 835 61.78 -82.07 83.70
C ARG A 835 62.02 -81.27 84.98
N ASP A 836 61.07 -81.31 85.88
CA ASP A 836 61.16 -80.65 87.17
C ASP A 836 61.75 -81.58 88.24
N HIS A 837 61.39 -82.88 88.22
CA HIS A 837 61.88 -83.91 89.15
C HIS A 837 61.54 -85.34 88.67
N TYR A 838 62.01 -86.37 89.39
CA TYR A 838 61.59 -87.77 89.22
C TYR A 838 60.79 -88.29 90.42
N HIS A 839 59.80 -89.15 90.15
CA HIS A 839 59.12 -89.98 91.13
C HIS A 839 59.53 -91.45 90.96
N VAL A 840 60.28 -92.01 91.91
CA VAL A 840 60.64 -93.43 91.91
C VAL A 840 59.75 -94.18 92.88
N THR A 841 59.10 -95.24 92.42
CA THR A 841 58.18 -96.05 93.22
C THR A 841 58.65 -97.49 93.30
N LEU A 842 58.74 -98.03 94.51
CA LEU A 842 58.98 -99.44 94.79
C LEU A 842 57.69 -100.15 95.20
N TYR A 843 57.45 -101.31 94.60
CA TYR A 843 56.32 -102.20 94.83
C TYR A 843 56.81 -103.52 95.43
N SER A 844 56.09 -104.04 96.40
CA SER A 844 56.22 -105.42 96.89
C SER A 844 55.44 -106.32 95.96
N LEU A 845 56.09 -107.33 95.41
CA LEU A 845 55.37 -108.39 94.71
C LEU A 845 54.89 -109.48 95.67
N SER A 846 55.47 -109.58 96.86
CA SER A 846 55.02 -110.51 97.91
C SER A 846 53.68 -110.08 98.52
N THR A 847 53.46 -108.78 98.72
CA THR A 847 52.24 -108.22 99.33
C THR A 847 51.35 -107.45 98.34
N GLN A 848 51.72 -107.43 97.05
CA GLN A 848 51.03 -106.68 95.99
C GLN A 848 50.78 -105.19 96.30
N SER A 849 51.64 -104.56 97.11
CA SER A 849 51.44 -103.19 97.60
C SER A 849 52.57 -102.24 97.20
N ARG A 850 52.24 -100.96 97.02
CA ARG A 850 53.22 -99.87 96.89
C ARG A 850 53.86 -99.65 98.25
N ILE A 851 55.16 -99.88 98.36
CA ILE A 851 55.85 -99.84 99.66
C ILE A 851 56.49 -98.47 99.89
N GLN A 852 57.19 -97.95 98.88
CA GLN A 852 58.00 -96.74 99.06
C GLN A 852 58.00 -95.88 97.81
N VAL A 853 58.01 -94.56 98.00
CA VAL A 853 58.05 -93.55 96.94
C VAL A 853 59.14 -92.55 97.29
N GLN A 854 59.99 -92.24 96.33
CA GLN A 854 61.03 -91.23 96.47
C GLN A 854 60.84 -90.16 95.41
N THR A 855 60.90 -88.90 95.80
CA THR A 855 60.97 -87.76 94.88
C THR A 855 62.42 -87.33 94.80
N LEU A 856 62.99 -87.33 93.59
CA LEU A 856 64.39 -87.03 93.35
C LEU A 856 64.56 -85.81 92.47
N SER A 857 65.67 -85.10 92.61
CA SER A 857 66.02 -83.96 91.77
C SER A 857 66.01 -84.34 90.28
N PRO A 858 65.81 -83.37 89.35
CA PRO A 858 65.75 -83.67 87.93
C PRO A 858 67.02 -84.31 87.38
N ASP A 859 68.15 -84.20 88.08
CA ASP A 859 69.46 -84.74 87.67
C ASP A 859 69.79 -86.08 88.34
N ALA A 860 68.90 -86.62 89.19
CA ALA A 860 69.14 -87.90 89.84
C ALA A 860 69.08 -89.08 88.84
N LEU A 861 70.02 -90.01 88.96
CA LEU A 861 70.14 -91.19 88.07
C LEU A 861 70.09 -92.53 88.81
N ASN A 862 70.10 -92.51 90.14
CA ASN A 862 70.06 -93.71 90.96
C ASN A 862 69.40 -93.44 92.32
N THR A 863 69.01 -94.52 92.99
CA THR A 863 68.57 -94.52 94.39
C THR A 863 68.76 -95.90 95.02
N SER A 864 68.75 -95.98 96.34
CA SER A 864 68.73 -97.23 97.10
C SER A 864 67.43 -97.37 97.87
N TRP A 865 67.08 -98.63 98.14
CA TRP A 865 65.95 -99.07 98.95
C TRP A 865 66.50 -99.84 100.13
N THR A 866 66.06 -99.52 101.33
CA THR A 866 66.51 -100.15 102.58
C THR A 866 65.30 -100.62 103.39
N GLN A 867 65.54 -101.42 104.45
CA GLN A 867 64.50 -101.98 105.32
C GLN A 867 63.50 -102.90 104.59
N LEU A 868 63.97 -103.57 103.54
CA LEU A 868 63.16 -104.53 102.80
C LEU A 868 63.05 -105.86 103.56
N GLU A 869 61.94 -106.56 103.34
CA GLU A 869 61.76 -107.90 103.90
C GLU A 869 62.73 -108.89 103.24
N ALA A 870 63.38 -109.72 104.06
CA ALA A 870 64.28 -110.78 103.59
C ALA A 870 63.53 -111.85 102.79
N GLY A 871 64.18 -112.36 101.74
CA GLY A 871 63.62 -113.41 100.87
C GLY A 871 62.39 -113.00 100.05
N SER A 872 62.18 -111.71 99.80
CA SER A 872 61.01 -111.16 99.11
C SER A 872 61.34 -110.55 97.76
N LYS A 873 60.36 -110.52 96.85
CA LYS A 873 60.50 -109.97 95.49
C LYS A 873 59.90 -108.56 95.40
N PHE A 874 60.63 -107.62 94.81
CA PHE A 874 60.23 -106.21 94.64
C PHE A 874 60.26 -105.79 93.18
N ALA A 875 59.53 -104.73 92.83
CA ALA A 875 59.53 -104.08 91.50
C ALA A 875 59.70 -102.57 91.63
N VAL A 876 60.42 -101.91 90.72
CA VAL A 876 60.64 -100.45 90.74
C VAL A 876 60.21 -99.77 89.45
N GLN A 877 59.70 -98.53 89.54
CA GLN A 877 59.29 -97.66 88.44
C GLN A 877 59.80 -96.24 88.63
N VAL A 878 60.24 -95.54 87.58
CA VAL A 878 60.68 -94.13 87.62
C VAL A 878 59.79 -93.29 86.70
N THR A 879 59.25 -92.18 87.21
CA THR A 879 58.40 -91.24 86.48
C THR A 879 59.06 -89.89 86.37
N ALA A 880 59.24 -89.34 85.17
CA ALA A 880 59.69 -87.97 84.95
C ALA A 880 58.49 -87.01 84.95
N VAL A 881 58.61 -85.87 85.64
CA VAL A 881 57.50 -84.92 85.85
C VAL A 881 57.87 -83.52 85.34
N LYS A 882 56.95 -82.85 84.65
CA LYS A 882 57.03 -81.43 84.23
C LYS A 882 55.68 -80.76 84.46
N GLY A 883 55.57 -79.87 85.44
CA GLY A 883 54.30 -79.32 85.89
C GLY A 883 53.35 -80.43 86.33
N SER A 884 52.19 -80.54 85.67
CA SER A 884 51.21 -81.63 85.84
C SER A 884 51.39 -82.80 84.87
N LEU A 885 52.39 -82.77 84.00
CA LEU A 885 52.63 -83.78 82.98
C LEU A 885 53.64 -84.81 83.49
N GLU A 886 53.30 -86.09 83.38
CA GLU A 886 54.10 -87.21 83.89
C GLU A 886 54.38 -88.25 82.80
N ALA A 887 55.58 -88.84 82.81
CA ALA A 887 55.97 -89.91 81.90
C ALA A 887 56.75 -91.01 82.65
N SER A 888 56.14 -92.19 82.78
CA SER A 888 56.68 -93.32 83.56
C SER A 888 57.48 -94.31 82.74
N SER A 889 58.52 -94.88 83.35
CA SER A 889 59.31 -95.99 82.81
C SER A 889 58.64 -97.35 83.02
N ILE A 890 59.22 -98.39 82.42
CA ILE A 890 58.81 -99.80 82.59
C ILE A 890 59.31 -100.37 83.93
N ASN A 891 58.54 -101.30 84.53
CA ASN A 891 58.88 -101.86 85.85
C ASN A 891 59.98 -102.94 85.77
N VAL A 892 60.93 -102.94 86.71
CA VAL A 892 62.02 -103.95 86.82
C VAL A 892 62.00 -104.62 88.20
N THR A 893 62.27 -105.93 88.29
CA THR A 893 62.09 -106.73 89.52
C THR A 893 63.35 -107.39 90.07
N GLN A 894 63.47 -107.55 91.39
CA GLN A 894 64.60 -108.22 92.06
C GLN A 894 64.22 -108.83 93.42
N TRP A 895 64.97 -109.84 93.89
CA TRP A 895 64.77 -110.51 95.19
C TRP A 895 65.76 -110.06 96.27
N THR A 896 65.37 -110.13 97.55
CA THR A 896 66.25 -110.04 98.74
C THR A 896 66.71 -111.43 99.21
N TYR A 897 67.86 -111.55 99.89
CA TYR A 897 68.39 -112.83 100.40
C TYR A 897 67.59 -113.39 101.60
N PRO A 898 67.40 -114.72 101.74
CA PRO A 898 66.72 -115.35 102.89
C PRO A 898 67.63 -115.50 104.12
N LEU A 899 67.04 -115.68 105.31
CA LEU A 899 67.75 -115.89 106.58
C LEU A 899 67.98 -117.39 106.88
N ALA A 900 69.12 -117.74 107.49
CA ALA A 900 69.51 -119.14 107.79
C ALA A 900 68.69 -119.78 108.95
N PRO A 901 68.43 -121.11 108.94
CA PRO A 901 67.77 -121.82 110.04
C PRO A 901 68.65 -121.92 111.30
N VAL A 902 68.04 -121.90 112.50
CA VAL A 902 68.75 -121.90 113.81
C VAL A 902 68.20 -122.95 114.78
N ASN A 903 68.92 -123.26 115.87
CA ASN A 903 68.56 -124.25 116.90
C ASN A 903 68.27 -125.66 116.35
N LEU A 904 69.24 -126.24 115.61
CA LEU A 904 69.14 -127.63 115.21
C LEU A 904 69.24 -128.57 116.42
N THR A 905 68.33 -129.56 116.51
CA THR A 905 68.39 -130.66 117.49
C THR A 905 68.23 -132.01 116.79
N LEU A 906 68.91 -133.04 117.28
CA LEU A 906 68.87 -134.41 116.78
C LEU A 906 68.46 -135.39 117.90
N SER A 907 67.58 -136.34 117.60
CA SER A 907 67.18 -137.41 118.53
C SER A 907 66.98 -138.75 117.81
N SER A 908 67.26 -139.88 118.47
CA SER A 908 67.09 -141.22 117.91
C SER A 908 65.83 -141.92 118.46
N PRO A 909 64.72 -141.99 117.70
CA PRO A 909 63.49 -142.66 118.14
C PRO A 909 63.52 -144.20 117.96
N SER A 910 64.44 -144.73 117.16
CA SER A 910 64.57 -146.18 116.91
C SER A 910 65.97 -146.51 116.41
N GLY A 911 66.37 -147.78 116.48
CA GLY A 911 67.66 -148.25 115.99
C GLY A 911 67.97 -147.93 114.52
N SER A 912 67.02 -147.45 113.72
CA SER A 912 67.22 -147.12 112.30
C SER A 912 66.64 -145.75 111.88
N ALA A 913 66.52 -144.79 112.80
CA ALA A 913 66.01 -143.45 112.47
C ALA A 913 66.61 -142.32 113.33
N LEU A 914 66.68 -141.10 112.77
CA LEU A 914 67.02 -139.84 113.45
C LEU A 914 65.98 -138.77 113.14
N VAL A 915 65.53 -138.01 114.14
CA VAL A 915 64.69 -136.83 113.95
C VAL A 915 65.58 -135.59 114.07
N VAL A 916 65.56 -134.74 113.04
CA VAL A 916 66.16 -133.39 113.08
C VAL A 916 65.05 -132.34 113.19
N SER A 917 65.22 -131.34 114.05
CA SER A 917 64.32 -130.19 114.16
C SER A 917 65.08 -128.87 114.23
N TRP A 918 64.51 -127.79 113.66
CA TRP A 918 65.07 -126.43 113.61
C TRP A 918 64.00 -125.36 113.84
N ALA A 919 64.43 -124.22 114.37
CA ALA A 919 63.66 -122.99 114.44
C ALA A 919 63.96 -122.09 113.23
N VAL A 920 62.95 -121.34 112.79
CA VAL A 920 63.05 -120.42 111.66
C VAL A 920 62.92 -119.00 112.18
N LEU A 921 63.94 -118.18 111.91
CA LEU A 921 63.91 -116.75 112.14
C LEU A 921 63.31 -116.07 110.90
N GLY A 922 62.11 -115.48 111.07
CA GLY A 922 61.40 -114.77 110.00
C GLY A 922 60.46 -115.65 109.15
N ARG A 923 59.77 -115.00 108.20
CA ARG A 923 58.78 -115.65 107.32
C ARG A 923 59.26 -115.79 105.86
N GLY A 924 60.49 -115.36 105.56
CA GLY A 924 60.99 -115.14 104.19
C GLY A 924 61.74 -116.31 103.54
N ALA A 925 61.65 -117.53 104.07
CA ALA A 925 62.21 -118.70 103.40
C ALA A 925 61.07 -119.43 102.64
N GLU A 926 61.17 -119.53 101.32
CA GLU A 926 60.23 -120.30 100.48
C GLU A 926 60.30 -121.80 100.79
N GLY A 927 61.49 -122.30 101.19
CA GLY A 927 61.73 -123.70 101.49
C GLY A 927 62.93 -123.94 102.41
N PHE A 928 63.04 -125.16 102.92
CA PHE A 928 64.18 -125.66 103.68
C PHE A 928 64.73 -126.94 103.05
N VAL A 929 66.05 -127.09 102.95
CA VAL A 929 66.73 -128.30 102.48
C VAL A 929 67.42 -128.94 103.68
N VAL A 930 67.14 -130.20 104.00
CA VAL A 930 67.83 -130.96 105.06
C VAL A 930 68.83 -131.92 104.42
N ASP A 931 70.10 -131.78 104.79
CA ASP A 931 71.22 -132.60 104.34
C ASP A 931 71.73 -133.45 105.49
N ALA A 932 71.84 -134.77 105.32
CA ALA A 932 72.33 -135.72 106.31
C ALA A 932 73.43 -136.61 105.73
N HIS A 933 74.52 -136.80 106.48
CA HIS A 933 75.72 -137.53 106.06
C HIS A 933 76.16 -138.51 107.15
N ASP A 934 76.68 -139.68 106.78
CA ASP A 934 77.34 -140.59 107.71
C ASP A 934 78.70 -139.99 108.09
N THR A 935 79.01 -139.93 109.39
CA THR A 935 80.27 -139.31 109.87
C THR A 935 81.50 -140.18 109.66
N ALA A 936 81.36 -141.50 109.59
CA ALA A 936 82.49 -142.41 109.38
C ALA A 936 82.88 -142.52 107.89
N SER A 937 81.88 -142.55 107.01
CA SER A 937 82.08 -142.72 105.56
C SER A 937 82.00 -141.40 104.77
N GLY A 938 81.50 -140.32 105.37
CA GLY A 938 81.23 -139.05 104.69
C GLY A 938 80.10 -139.12 103.64
N THR A 939 79.44 -140.26 103.51
CA THR A 939 78.44 -140.48 102.46
C THR A 939 77.13 -139.75 102.79
N PRO A 940 76.50 -139.04 101.83
CA PRO A 940 75.20 -138.45 102.03
C PRO A 940 74.14 -139.55 102.10
N VAL A 941 73.34 -139.50 103.15
CA VAL A 941 72.37 -140.54 103.52
C VAL A 941 70.94 -139.98 103.50
N GLY A 942 70.79 -138.66 103.38
CA GLY A 942 69.52 -138.00 103.09
C GLY A 942 69.72 -136.57 102.59
N HIS A 943 69.01 -136.19 101.54
CA HIS A 943 68.87 -134.80 101.06
C HIS A 943 67.40 -134.57 100.75
N THR A 944 66.71 -133.74 101.54
CA THR A 944 65.27 -133.57 101.42
C THR A 944 64.88 -132.10 101.36
N LEU A 945 64.16 -131.73 100.30
CA LEU A 945 63.53 -130.41 100.19
C LEU A 945 62.18 -130.43 100.93
N LEU A 946 61.98 -129.40 101.74
CA LEU A 946 60.81 -129.21 102.58
C LEU A 946 60.22 -127.83 102.31
N GLY A 947 58.90 -127.71 102.41
CA GLY A 947 58.23 -126.42 102.29
C GLY A 947 58.61 -125.47 103.42
N GLY A 948 58.51 -124.14 103.22
CA GLY A 948 58.87 -123.10 104.19
C GLY A 948 58.18 -123.15 105.58
N ARG A 949 57.25 -124.09 105.80
CA ARG A 949 56.62 -124.36 107.10
C ARG A 949 57.22 -125.54 107.86
N ALA A 950 58.07 -126.35 107.23
CA ALA A 950 58.71 -127.46 107.91
C ALA A 950 59.63 -126.95 109.02
N ARG A 951 59.57 -127.61 110.18
CA ARG A 951 60.38 -127.33 111.38
C ARG A 951 61.07 -128.58 111.92
N SER A 952 60.73 -129.76 111.40
CA SER A 952 61.38 -131.01 111.73
C SER A 952 61.26 -131.99 110.57
N HIS A 953 62.15 -132.96 110.53
CA HIS A 953 62.17 -134.03 109.55
C HIS A 953 62.75 -135.31 110.17
N ILE A 954 62.23 -136.47 109.77
CA ILE A 954 62.67 -137.77 110.27
C ILE A 954 63.45 -138.47 109.15
N LEU A 955 64.74 -138.68 109.38
CA LEU A 955 65.63 -139.49 108.56
C LEU A 955 65.40 -140.97 108.95
N ARG A 956 64.97 -141.80 108.00
CA ARG A 956 64.65 -143.22 108.21
C ARG A 956 65.65 -144.12 107.47
N SER A 957 65.61 -145.43 107.77
CA SER A 957 66.46 -146.45 107.15
C SER A 957 67.95 -146.26 107.41
N LEU A 958 68.29 -145.72 108.58
CA LEU A 958 69.66 -145.53 109.02
C LEU A 958 70.22 -146.83 109.60
N SER A 959 71.53 -147.02 109.47
CA SER A 959 72.24 -148.18 110.01
C SER A 959 72.26 -148.13 111.55
N PRO A 960 71.88 -149.22 112.25
CA PRO A 960 71.92 -149.27 113.71
C PRO A 960 73.34 -149.16 114.27
N GLY A 961 73.54 -148.28 115.25
CA GLY A 961 74.82 -148.02 115.92
C GLY A 961 75.73 -147.00 115.21
N THR A 962 75.29 -146.39 114.10
CA THR A 962 76.11 -145.44 113.29
C THR A 962 75.83 -143.96 113.65
N ARG A 963 76.85 -143.10 113.56
CA ARG A 963 76.78 -141.65 113.85
C ARG A 963 76.57 -140.82 112.56
N TYR A 964 75.56 -139.95 112.51
CA TYR A 964 75.23 -139.12 111.34
C TYR A 964 75.35 -137.61 111.63
N SER A 965 75.68 -136.79 110.62
CA SER A 965 75.82 -135.31 110.60
C SER A 965 74.72 -134.67 109.76
N VAL A 966 73.96 -133.70 110.30
CA VAL A 966 72.79 -133.10 109.63
C VAL A 966 72.85 -131.56 109.60
N ALA A 967 72.48 -130.95 108.47
CA ALA A 967 72.42 -129.50 108.23
C ALA A 967 71.10 -129.09 107.56
N VAL A 968 70.64 -127.84 107.73
CA VAL A 968 69.42 -127.33 107.07
C VAL A 968 69.68 -125.99 106.36
N ARG A 969 69.25 -125.83 105.10
CA ARG A 969 69.39 -124.58 104.31
C ARG A 969 68.04 -123.94 103.98
N ALA A 970 67.88 -122.65 104.19
CA ALA A 970 66.73 -121.85 103.76
C ALA A 970 66.90 -121.35 102.32
N THR A 971 65.84 -121.31 101.51
CA THR A 971 65.88 -120.84 100.09
C THR A 971 64.82 -119.77 99.82
N ALA A 972 65.11 -118.75 99.02
CA ALA A 972 64.16 -117.79 98.45
C ALA A 972 64.63 -117.34 97.05
N GLY A 973 63.86 -117.70 96.02
CA GLY A 973 64.27 -117.55 94.63
C GLY A 973 65.64 -118.22 94.36
N PRO A 974 66.57 -117.54 93.68
CA PRO A 974 67.92 -118.07 93.44
C PRO A 974 68.84 -118.03 94.68
N PHE A 975 68.40 -117.45 95.80
CA PHE A 975 69.24 -117.20 96.97
C PHE A 975 69.01 -118.25 98.08
N HIS A 976 70.06 -118.63 98.81
CA HIS A 976 69.99 -119.63 99.89
C HIS A 976 70.93 -119.32 101.06
N ALA A 977 70.61 -119.83 102.26
CA ALA A 977 71.38 -119.64 103.50
C ALA A 977 71.36 -120.90 104.39
N SER A 978 72.53 -121.42 104.80
CA SER A 978 72.68 -122.72 105.50
C SER A 978 72.92 -122.62 107.01
N SER A 979 72.38 -123.56 107.79
CA SER A 979 72.69 -123.77 109.22
C SER A 979 74.01 -124.54 109.41
N PRO A 980 74.64 -124.47 110.61
CA PRO A 980 75.76 -125.34 110.97
C PRO A 980 75.34 -126.82 111.14
N ASN A 981 76.29 -127.75 110.98
CA ASN A 981 76.06 -129.21 111.03
C ASN A 981 76.01 -129.74 112.48
N LEU A 982 75.13 -130.71 112.78
CA LEU A 982 74.98 -131.37 114.10
C LEU A 982 75.10 -132.90 113.98
N THR A 983 75.66 -133.64 114.98
CA THR A 983 75.87 -135.11 114.89
C THR A 983 75.17 -135.95 115.99
N HIS A 984 74.67 -137.17 115.67
CA HIS A 984 73.99 -138.09 116.63
C HIS A 984 74.03 -139.59 116.21
N CYS A 985 73.92 -140.55 117.15
CA CYS A 985 73.93 -142.03 116.92
C CYS A 985 72.52 -142.69 116.99
N THR A 986 72.34 -143.88 116.39
CA THR A 986 71.02 -144.57 116.28
C THR A 986 70.66 -145.58 117.41
N ARG A 987 71.59 -146.15 118.22
CA ARG A 987 71.31 -146.97 119.44
C ARG A 987 72.49 -146.92 120.45
N GLU A 988 72.24 -147.13 121.76
CA GLU A 988 73.29 -147.13 122.81
C GLU A 988 74.43 -148.11 122.49
N CYS A 989 75.68 -147.63 122.54
CA CYS A 989 76.88 -148.45 122.35
C CYS A 989 77.25 -149.12 123.68
N ASP A 990 77.33 -150.46 123.75
CA ASP A 990 77.85 -151.17 124.93
C ASP A 990 79.27 -150.71 125.30
N ALA A 991 79.52 -150.60 126.60
CA ALA A 991 80.83 -150.31 127.16
C ALA A 991 81.63 -151.61 127.37
N LEU A 992 82.82 -151.73 126.77
CA LEU A 992 84.03 -152.28 127.41
C LEU A 992 85.30 -152.03 126.56
N LEU A 993 86.26 -151.41 127.25
CA LEU A 993 87.72 -151.34 127.08
C LEU A 993 88.37 -150.34 126.11
N ALA A 994 89.07 -149.41 126.77
CA ALA A 994 90.11 -148.45 126.36
C ALA A 994 89.65 -147.13 125.72
#